data_AF-A0A7V6MHD9-F1
#
_entry.id   AF-A0A7V6MHD9-F1
#
_cell.length_a   1.000
_cell.length_b   1.000
_cell.length_c   1.000
_cell.angle_alpha   90.00
_cell.angle_beta   90.00
_cell.angle_gamma   90.00
#
_symmetry.space_group_name_H-M   'P 1'
#
loop_
_entity.id
_entity.type
_entity.pdbx_description
1 polymer ?
#
loop_
_entity_poly.entity_id
_entity_poly.type
_entity_poly.pdbx_seq_one_letter_code
_entity_poly.pdbx_strand_id
1 'polypeptide(L)'
;MKKFKARLFGMLLCLAIAFGMLPVQADTISDNFVTREQAVVSILNTVGYGALDQTENNLSTFADAASVTAQYTDEIGIAVTNGIMAGSGTTLDPQRNVTRLEFAMFLSRSIRELPDLTESQIFSDVPASAAGDVNRLVRAGLFCGYGNGLFGSNDHLTKDQLSAVMDRVRNLKNTDLKDDFYYSINYEWLNNTKLPAGYPGFGSFEEVSLSNDAKIKEIANEIYKNKDTYKKGTIEQKIADFYSTVLDMENRNKQGIEPIKKYLDKFDEVKTAQELLNYAAEFENMTGYNPLFTFSPSGDLLDSNKYTLYGQGLTTGLNSAYLLSGDPQVKTLYEGFIAQMLMASGIGQEDAVAQAQNVYAFETLLAENTLSNEDASKIENLYNPVTKDELAKSFTNVDLRKYMSDLGYGAVENLIITDVKLMAKTGELLCDENIDVLKTYVRTKLITNTASLLSKELQDAITGFNAVFLGLSSTMSDEDIAFNLLNSVMSGYLGRVYVEKYFSPEAKADVENMVDEIIETYKKRIGRLDWMGDNTKAAAIKKLDSMTIKIGYPDKWEDPYENIEMKSYKDGGSLIGNIFAITSAQAQHTKTLLDKPVDKSAWLMPPQMVNAYYNALNNEIVFPAGILQPPFYDEKASREQNLGGIGAIIAHEITHAFDHNGAQFDGKGNMNNWWTQEDYQTFQQKTKSVAELYEGLEIAPNAIVNGNLTLSENVADIGGVACVLEIMKEIPNADYKAFFESNGRIWRYTATPKMYQLLAQQDTHAPYKLRSNMVIRNFQEFYDTYNIQPEDKMYLPPEKRVSVW
;
A
#
# COMPACT_ATOMS: atom_id res chain seq x y z
N MET A 1 35.45 4.21 54.63
CA MET A 1 34.10 3.61 54.68
C MET A 1 32.92 4.61 54.65
N LYS A 2 33.06 5.83 54.11
CA LYS A 2 31.90 6.73 53.83
C LYS A 2 31.68 7.07 52.36
N LYS A 3 32.54 6.59 51.43
CA LYS A 3 32.37 6.74 49.98
C LYS A 3 31.81 5.50 49.26
N PHE A 4 31.55 4.40 49.98
CA PHE A 4 31.00 3.16 49.42
C PHE A 4 29.47 3.03 49.61
N LYS A 5 28.87 3.76 50.56
CA LYS A 5 27.40 3.79 50.75
C LYS A 5 26.66 4.81 49.89
N ALA A 6 27.36 5.73 49.22
CA ALA A 6 26.75 6.70 48.30
C ALA A 6 26.69 6.22 46.83
N ARG A 7 27.40 5.14 46.48
CA ARG A 7 27.34 4.53 45.13
C ARG A 7 26.41 3.32 45.02
N LEU A 8 25.87 2.83 46.14
CA LEU A 8 24.85 1.76 46.15
C LEU A 8 23.41 2.29 46.19
N PHE A 9 23.20 3.60 46.40
CA PHE A 9 21.88 4.26 46.37
C PHE A 9 21.59 4.99 45.05
N GLY A 10 22.57 5.07 44.15
CA GLY A 10 22.40 5.60 42.78
C GLY A 10 22.14 4.53 41.71
N MET A 11 22.12 3.24 42.08
CA MET A 11 21.86 2.10 41.18
C MET A 11 20.51 1.40 41.46
N LEU A 12 19.67 1.98 42.32
CA LEU A 12 18.29 1.51 42.57
C LEU A 12 17.23 2.58 42.26
N LEU A 13 17.60 3.59 41.48
CA LEU A 13 16.72 4.68 41.03
C LEU A 13 16.78 4.91 39.50
N CYS A 14 17.01 3.84 38.73
CA CYS A 14 16.86 3.81 37.27
C CYS A 14 16.12 2.55 36.78
N LEU A 15 15.36 1.90 37.66
CA LEU A 15 14.57 0.69 37.38
C LEU A 15 13.11 0.83 37.86
N ALA A 16 12.59 2.06 37.77
CA ALA A 16 11.19 2.40 38.07
C ALA A 16 10.65 3.50 37.14
N ILE A 17 11.15 3.56 35.89
CA ILE A 17 10.58 4.38 34.79
C ILE A 17 10.29 3.44 33.58
N ALA A 18 9.85 2.22 33.88
CA ALA A 18 9.40 1.24 32.88
C ALA A 18 8.08 0.54 33.27
N PHE A 19 7.46 0.94 34.38
CA PHE A 19 6.10 0.56 34.72
C PHE A 19 5.42 1.79 35.31
N GLY A 20 4.49 2.38 34.55
CA GLY A 20 3.55 3.36 35.07
C GLY A 20 2.60 2.69 36.06
N MET A 21 3.05 2.42 37.27
CA MET A 21 2.15 2.29 38.41
C MET A 21 1.80 3.70 38.87
N LEU A 22 0.74 4.25 38.29
CA LEU A 22 -0.02 5.32 38.93
C LEU A 22 -0.43 4.81 40.32
N PRO A 23 -0.29 5.60 41.40
CA PRO A 23 -0.90 5.23 42.65
C PRO A 23 -2.41 5.19 42.43
N VAL A 24 -3.01 4.05 42.76
CA VAL A 24 -4.46 3.84 42.88
C VAL A 24 -5.01 4.94 43.80
N GLN A 25 -5.53 6.03 43.24
CA GLN A 25 -6.44 6.90 43.95
C GLN A 25 -7.76 6.18 44.02
N ALA A 26 -8.23 5.93 45.24
CA ALA A 26 -9.51 5.32 45.51
C ALA A 26 -10.63 6.10 44.79
N ASP A 27 -11.28 5.43 43.84
CA ASP A 27 -12.50 5.86 43.17
C ASP A 27 -13.60 6.08 44.22
N THR A 28 -13.97 7.34 44.47
CA THR A 28 -15.31 7.63 44.95
C THR A 28 -16.27 7.42 43.78
N ILE A 29 -17.04 6.32 43.81
CA ILE A 29 -18.19 6.11 42.93
C ILE A 29 -19.18 7.24 43.20
N SER A 30 -19.11 8.30 42.40
CA SER A 30 -20.14 9.32 42.31
C SER A 30 -21.14 8.84 41.27
N ASP A 31 -22.43 8.81 41.61
CA ASP A 31 -23.51 8.34 40.73
C ASP A 31 -23.62 9.10 39.39
N ASN A 32 -22.83 10.17 39.20
CA ASN A 32 -22.84 11.03 38.01
C ASN A 32 -21.74 10.71 36.97
N PHE A 33 -20.73 9.90 37.31
CA PHE A 33 -19.65 9.55 36.38
C PHE A 33 -19.89 8.21 35.69
N VAL A 34 -19.19 8.01 34.57
CA VAL A 34 -19.33 6.85 33.69
C VAL A 34 -18.15 5.91 33.92
N THR A 35 -18.42 4.62 34.08
CA THR A 35 -17.36 3.60 34.14
C THR A 35 -16.82 3.25 32.75
N ARG A 36 -15.63 2.66 32.65
CA ARG A 36 -15.05 2.26 31.36
C ARG A 36 -15.97 1.32 30.58
N GLU A 37 -16.57 0.33 31.25
CA GLU A 37 -17.49 -0.61 30.61
C GLU A 37 -18.77 0.07 30.11
N GLN A 38 -19.33 1.01 30.89
CA GLN A 38 -20.53 1.77 30.48
C GLN A 38 -20.25 2.64 29.26
N ALA A 39 -19.07 3.26 29.19
CA ALA A 39 -18.66 4.07 28.06
C ALA A 39 -18.54 3.23 26.77
N VAL A 40 -17.82 2.12 26.83
CA VAL A 40 -17.61 1.22 25.68
C VAL A 40 -18.93 0.64 25.18
N VAL A 41 -19.76 0.11 26.08
CA VAL A 41 -21.07 -0.44 25.71
C VAL A 41 -21.96 0.62 25.07
N SER A 42 -21.93 1.86 25.57
CA SER A 42 -22.69 2.96 24.98
C SER A 42 -22.22 3.30 23.56
N ILE A 43 -20.90 3.24 23.31
CA ILE A 43 -20.33 3.40 21.96
C ILE A 43 -20.81 2.27 21.06
N LEU A 44 -20.65 1.01 21.46
CA LEU A 44 -21.00 -0.14 20.63
C LEU A 44 -22.50 -0.22 20.32
N ASN A 45 -23.35 0.13 21.28
CA ASN A 45 -24.80 0.21 21.07
C ASN A 45 -25.20 1.37 20.15
N THR A 46 -24.34 2.38 19.97
CA THR A 46 -24.63 3.57 19.17
C THR A 46 -24.04 3.48 17.76
N VAL A 47 -22.77 3.08 17.65
CA VAL A 47 -22.05 2.91 16.37
C VAL A 47 -22.47 1.61 15.68
N GLY A 48 -22.80 0.59 16.47
CA GLY A 48 -23.08 -0.76 15.99
C GLY A 48 -21.80 -1.58 15.76
N TYR A 49 -21.99 -2.85 15.44
CA TYR A 49 -20.93 -3.82 15.14
C TYR A 49 -20.62 -3.91 13.64
N GLY A 50 -21.22 -3.04 12.83
CA GLY A 50 -21.15 -3.05 11.37
C GLY A 50 -19.73 -2.84 10.87
N ALA A 51 -18.98 -1.91 11.46
CA ALA A 51 -17.59 -1.64 11.09
C ALA A 51 -16.56 -2.48 11.86
N LEU A 52 -16.99 -3.28 12.85
CA LEU A 52 -16.07 -4.10 13.65
C LEU A 52 -15.81 -5.45 13.01
N ASP A 53 -14.61 -5.95 13.22
CA ASP A 53 -14.17 -7.21 12.63
C ASP A 53 -14.89 -8.38 13.34
N GLN A 54 -15.18 -9.44 12.58
CA GLN A 54 -15.86 -10.62 13.12
C GLN A 54 -14.85 -11.47 13.90
N THR A 55 -14.88 -11.39 15.22
CA THR A 55 -13.96 -12.13 16.09
C THR A 55 -14.68 -12.73 17.30
N GLU A 56 -14.16 -13.82 17.85
CA GLU A 56 -14.67 -14.40 19.10
C GLU A 56 -14.36 -13.51 20.31
N ASN A 57 -15.33 -13.40 21.23
CA ASN A 57 -15.20 -12.62 22.46
C ASN A 57 -14.20 -13.31 23.40
N ASN A 58 -13.04 -12.70 23.64
CA ASN A 58 -12.06 -13.27 24.56
C ASN A 58 -11.62 -12.29 25.65
N LEU A 59 -12.07 -12.56 26.89
CA LEU A 59 -11.64 -11.85 28.10
C LEU A 59 -10.72 -12.70 29.00
N SER A 60 -10.39 -13.93 28.58
CA SER A 60 -9.66 -14.91 29.42
C SER A 60 -8.25 -14.46 29.81
N THR A 61 -7.70 -13.47 29.11
CA THR A 61 -6.39 -12.87 29.38
C THR A 61 -6.39 -11.91 30.58
N PHE A 62 -7.57 -11.51 31.10
CA PHE A 62 -7.69 -10.56 32.19
C PHE A 62 -8.13 -11.25 33.49
N ALA A 63 -7.32 -11.08 34.54
CA ALA A 63 -7.55 -11.66 35.87
C ALA A 63 -8.82 -11.13 36.54
N ASP A 64 -9.24 -9.91 36.18
CA ASP A 64 -10.44 -9.24 36.65
C ASP A 64 -11.62 -9.34 35.67
N ALA A 65 -11.58 -10.25 34.69
CA ALA A 65 -12.69 -10.43 33.73
C ALA A 65 -14.04 -10.68 34.41
N ALA A 66 -14.05 -11.32 35.59
CA ALA A 66 -15.26 -11.54 36.39
C ALA A 66 -15.86 -10.26 37.00
N SER A 67 -15.14 -9.13 36.97
CA SER A 67 -15.65 -7.82 37.43
C SER A 67 -16.45 -7.06 36.36
N VAL A 68 -16.42 -7.53 35.11
CA VAL A 68 -17.29 -7.01 34.05
C VAL A 68 -18.74 -7.31 34.41
N THR A 69 -19.61 -6.31 34.32
CA THR A 69 -21.05 -6.49 34.56
C THR A 69 -21.58 -7.57 33.60
N ALA A 70 -22.28 -8.58 34.12
CA ALA A 70 -22.65 -9.79 33.36
C ALA A 70 -23.41 -9.52 32.05
N GLN A 71 -24.15 -8.41 31.96
CA GLN A 71 -24.87 -8.02 30.76
C GLN A 71 -23.99 -7.35 29.68
N TYR A 72 -22.74 -7.02 30.00
CA TYR A 72 -21.78 -6.34 29.13
C TYR A 72 -20.65 -7.28 28.67
N THR A 73 -20.65 -8.55 29.10
CA THR A 73 -19.54 -9.47 28.89
C THR A 73 -19.22 -9.65 27.40
N ASP A 74 -20.23 -9.74 26.56
CA ASP A 74 -20.03 -9.92 25.12
C ASP A 74 -19.47 -8.65 24.48
N GLU A 75 -20.08 -7.49 24.75
CA GLU A 75 -19.65 -6.20 24.21
C GLU A 75 -18.22 -5.85 24.61
N ILE A 76 -17.85 -6.11 25.86
CA ILE A 76 -16.49 -5.88 26.34
C ILE A 76 -15.51 -6.87 25.71
N GLY A 77 -15.92 -8.13 25.49
CA GLY A 77 -15.14 -9.10 24.73
C GLY A 77 -14.87 -8.65 23.30
N ILE A 78 -15.89 -8.14 22.60
CA ILE A 78 -15.76 -7.60 21.24
C ILE A 78 -14.81 -6.39 21.24
N ALA A 79 -15.01 -5.46 22.18
CA ALA A 79 -14.23 -4.24 22.27
C ALA A 79 -12.75 -4.50 22.53
N VAL A 80 -12.44 -5.44 23.41
CA VAL A 80 -11.07 -5.87 23.69
C VAL A 80 -10.43 -6.48 22.45
N THR A 81 -11.15 -7.39 21.80
CA THR A 81 -10.63 -8.13 20.63
C THR A 81 -10.39 -7.21 19.43
N ASN A 82 -11.22 -6.18 19.27
CA ASN A 82 -11.06 -5.13 18.25
C ASN A 82 -10.12 -4.00 18.69
N GLY A 83 -9.46 -4.10 19.84
CA GLY A 83 -8.51 -3.10 20.34
C GLY A 83 -9.12 -1.76 20.75
N ILE A 84 -10.44 -1.66 20.84
CA ILE A 84 -11.17 -0.47 21.28
C ILE A 84 -10.84 -0.20 22.75
N MET A 85 -10.96 -1.24 23.59
CA MET A 85 -10.65 -1.19 25.02
C MET A 85 -9.39 -2.02 25.31
N ALA A 86 -8.47 -1.48 26.11
CA ALA A 86 -7.26 -2.17 26.52
C ALA A 86 -7.07 -2.13 28.03
N GLY A 87 -6.53 -3.22 28.59
CA GLY A 87 -6.12 -3.30 29.99
C GLY A 87 -4.68 -2.88 30.22
N SER A 88 -4.27 -2.84 31.49
CA SER A 88 -2.88 -2.67 31.91
C SER A 88 -2.37 -4.00 32.46
N GLY A 89 -1.48 -4.66 31.71
CA GLY A 89 -1.00 -6.01 32.06
C GLY A 89 -2.15 -7.02 32.02
N THR A 90 -2.41 -7.69 33.15
CA THR A 90 -3.47 -8.69 33.29
C THR A 90 -4.78 -8.12 33.83
N THR A 91 -4.95 -6.80 33.89
CA THR A 91 -6.11 -6.13 34.51
C THR A 91 -6.79 -5.20 33.53
N LEU A 92 -8.11 -5.30 33.41
CA LEU A 92 -8.96 -4.51 32.49
C LEU A 92 -9.57 -3.29 33.17
N ASP A 93 -9.76 -3.31 34.49
CA ASP A 93 -10.37 -2.28 35.33
C ASP A 93 -11.74 -1.76 34.82
N PRO A 94 -12.71 -2.64 34.48
CA PRO A 94 -13.93 -2.24 33.76
C PRO A 94 -14.81 -1.25 34.52
N GLN A 95 -14.79 -1.29 35.86
CA GLN A 95 -15.63 -0.45 36.72
C GLN A 95 -14.99 0.91 37.12
N ARG A 96 -13.72 1.16 36.75
CA ARG A 96 -13.08 2.46 37.02
C ARG A 96 -13.81 3.58 36.27
N ASN A 97 -13.89 4.77 36.84
CA ASN A 97 -14.41 5.94 36.13
C ASN A 97 -13.52 6.28 34.93
N VAL A 98 -14.10 6.36 33.74
CA VAL A 98 -13.39 6.70 32.51
C VAL A 98 -13.04 8.19 32.49
N THR A 99 -11.87 8.56 31.99
CA THR A 99 -11.54 9.97 31.76
C THR A 99 -12.08 10.43 30.39
N ARG A 100 -12.21 11.74 30.19
CA ARG A 100 -12.61 12.30 28.87
C ARG A 100 -11.66 11.88 27.76
N LEU A 101 -10.35 11.89 27.99
CA LEU A 101 -9.37 11.47 26.99
C LEU A 101 -9.50 9.98 26.68
N GLU A 102 -9.63 9.13 27.71
CA GLU A 102 -9.78 7.70 27.50
C GLU A 102 -11.05 7.36 26.72
N PHE A 103 -12.17 8.02 27.05
CA PHE A 103 -13.41 7.87 26.29
C PHE A 103 -13.27 8.32 24.83
N ALA A 104 -12.57 9.43 24.58
CA ALA A 104 -12.26 9.86 23.22
C ALA A 104 -11.44 8.80 22.46
N MET A 105 -10.47 8.14 23.10
CA MET A 105 -9.70 7.06 22.47
C MET A 105 -10.56 5.85 22.13
N PHE A 106 -11.48 5.46 23.01
CA PHE A 106 -12.43 4.38 22.70
C PHE A 106 -13.28 4.75 21.49
N LEU A 107 -13.79 5.98 21.42
CA LEU A 107 -14.61 6.42 20.29
C LEU A 107 -13.82 6.49 18.97
N SER A 108 -12.62 7.08 18.99
CA SER A 108 -11.78 7.22 17.78
C SER A 108 -11.47 5.85 17.14
N ARG A 109 -11.21 4.84 17.97
CA ARG A 109 -10.92 3.46 17.52
C ARG A 109 -12.16 2.72 17.02
N SER A 110 -13.34 3.15 17.43
CA SER A 110 -14.61 2.51 17.05
C SER A 110 -15.14 2.97 15.70
N ILE A 111 -14.69 4.14 15.20
CA ILE A 111 -15.16 4.72 13.93
C ILE A 111 -13.95 4.98 13.03
N ARG A 112 -13.83 4.24 11.93
CA ARG A 112 -12.67 4.30 11.02
C ARG A 112 -12.65 5.53 10.12
N GLU A 113 -13.81 6.02 9.70
CA GLU A 113 -13.95 7.18 8.81
C GLU A 113 -14.93 8.20 9.41
N LEU A 114 -14.54 9.48 9.41
CA LEU A 114 -15.30 10.56 10.03
C LEU A 114 -15.37 11.78 9.10
N PRO A 115 -16.46 12.57 9.17
CA PRO A 115 -16.59 13.77 8.38
C PRO A 115 -15.79 14.93 8.97
N ASP A 116 -15.51 15.93 8.14
CA ASP A 116 -14.80 17.15 8.53
C ASP A 116 -15.75 18.34 8.66
N LEU A 117 -16.37 18.50 9.83
CA LEU A 117 -17.43 19.48 10.09
C LEU A 117 -16.94 20.75 10.78
N THR A 118 -15.83 20.69 11.50
CA THR A 118 -15.26 21.81 12.25
C THR A 118 -13.75 21.94 12.03
N GLU A 119 -13.17 23.07 12.46
CA GLU A 119 -11.73 23.30 12.35
C GLU A 119 -10.93 22.50 13.38
N SER A 120 -9.68 22.19 13.02
CA SER A 120 -8.72 21.58 13.94
C SER A 120 -8.49 22.42 15.19
N GLN A 121 -8.32 21.75 16.32
CA GLN A 121 -7.99 22.39 17.60
C GLN A 121 -6.89 21.61 18.30
N ILE A 122 -5.95 22.34 18.89
CA ILE A 122 -4.85 21.79 19.70
C ILE A 122 -5.14 22.09 21.16
N PHE A 123 -5.02 21.08 22.01
CA PHE A 123 -5.22 21.21 23.45
C PHE A 123 -3.91 20.94 24.18
N SER A 124 -3.55 21.81 25.13
CA SER A 124 -2.26 21.72 25.82
C SER A 124 -2.16 20.55 26.80
N ASP A 125 -3.30 19.97 27.20
CA ASP A 125 -3.40 18.82 28.11
C ASP A 125 -3.63 17.49 27.40
N VAL A 126 -3.65 17.45 26.07
CA VAL A 126 -3.71 16.22 25.28
C VAL A 126 -2.27 15.79 24.93
N PRO A 127 -1.85 14.56 25.28
CA PRO A 127 -0.51 14.09 24.93
C PRO A 127 -0.37 13.96 23.41
N ALA A 128 0.85 14.15 22.90
CA ALA A 128 1.13 14.08 21.47
C ALA A 128 0.67 12.77 20.82
N SER A 129 0.78 11.64 21.56
CA SER A 129 0.34 10.32 21.11
C SER A 129 -1.18 10.19 20.89
N ALA A 130 -1.99 11.10 21.41
CA ALA A 130 -3.45 11.12 21.26
C ALA A 130 -3.96 12.37 20.53
N ALA A 131 -3.06 13.27 20.11
CA ALA A 131 -3.44 14.55 19.52
C ALA A 131 -4.20 14.37 18.20
N GLY A 132 -3.73 13.48 17.31
CA GLY A 132 -4.40 13.19 16.03
C GLY A 132 -5.79 12.61 16.21
N ASP A 133 -5.96 11.66 17.13
CA ASP A 133 -7.26 11.07 17.46
C ASP A 133 -8.25 12.10 18.02
N VAL A 134 -7.81 12.93 18.98
CA VAL A 134 -8.67 13.98 19.54
C VAL A 134 -9.02 15.03 18.48
N ASN A 135 -8.05 15.46 17.68
CA ASN A 135 -8.24 16.42 16.60
C ASN A 135 -9.30 15.92 15.60
N ARG A 136 -9.20 14.65 15.18
CA ARG A 136 -10.16 14.00 14.28
C ARG A 136 -11.58 13.99 14.86
N LEU A 137 -11.75 13.68 16.14
CA LEU A 137 -13.06 13.70 16.79
C LEU A 137 -13.64 15.11 16.94
N VAL A 138 -12.79 16.12 17.15
CA VAL A 138 -13.22 17.53 17.20
C VAL A 138 -13.63 18.00 15.81
N ARG A 139 -12.85 17.71 14.76
CA ARG A 139 -13.20 18.00 13.36
C ARG A 139 -14.55 17.39 12.99
N ALA A 140 -14.84 16.18 13.46
CA ALA A 140 -16.15 15.54 13.28
C ALA A 140 -17.29 16.14 14.13
N GLY A 141 -17.02 17.18 14.93
CA GLY A 141 -18.00 17.84 15.79
C GLY A 141 -18.42 17.01 17.02
N LEU A 142 -17.75 15.88 17.28
CA LEU A 142 -18.12 14.96 18.35
C LEU A 142 -17.69 15.47 19.72
N PHE A 143 -16.53 16.14 19.79
CA PHE A 143 -15.98 16.72 21.02
C PHE A 143 -15.72 18.23 20.87
N CYS A 144 -15.62 18.90 22.02
CA CYS A 144 -15.12 20.26 22.15
C CYS A 144 -14.30 20.39 23.44
N GLY A 145 -13.33 21.31 23.45
CA GLY A 145 -12.64 21.71 24.67
C GLY A 145 -13.49 22.63 25.55
N TYR A 146 -12.93 23.07 26.67
CA TYR A 146 -13.61 23.98 27.61
C TYR A 146 -13.52 25.47 27.23
N GLY A 147 -12.97 25.79 26.05
CA GLY A 147 -12.79 27.17 25.59
C GLY A 147 -11.61 27.91 26.22
N ASN A 148 -10.82 27.24 27.07
CA ASN A 148 -9.61 27.77 27.72
C ASN A 148 -8.31 27.13 27.20
N GLY A 149 -8.37 26.45 26.04
CA GLY A 149 -7.25 25.68 25.48
C GLY A 149 -7.06 24.27 26.07
N LEU A 150 -7.93 23.85 27.00
CA LEU A 150 -7.91 22.50 27.58
C LEU A 150 -9.04 21.62 27.02
N PHE A 151 -8.72 20.34 26.84
CA PHE A 151 -9.68 19.28 26.52
C PHE A 151 -10.37 18.73 27.78
N GLY A 152 -9.68 18.82 28.93
CA GLY A 152 -10.09 18.18 30.18
C GLY A 152 -9.64 16.74 30.26
N SER A 153 -8.43 16.42 29.77
CA SER A 153 -7.98 15.04 29.53
C SER A 153 -8.09 14.11 30.74
N ASN A 154 -7.87 14.64 31.94
CA ASN A 154 -7.88 13.89 33.20
C ASN A 154 -9.22 13.96 33.94
N ASP A 155 -10.19 14.73 33.46
CA ASP A 155 -11.49 14.82 34.12
C ASP A 155 -12.29 13.54 33.84
N HIS A 156 -13.04 13.08 34.85
CA HIS A 156 -13.95 11.96 34.68
C HIS A 156 -15.16 12.34 33.81
N LEU A 157 -15.51 11.46 32.89
CA LEU A 157 -16.65 11.65 31.99
C LEU A 157 -17.97 11.59 32.77
N THR A 158 -18.81 12.61 32.62
CA THR A 158 -20.16 12.60 33.22
C THR A 158 -21.16 11.88 32.31
N LYS A 159 -22.26 11.40 32.89
CA LYS A 159 -23.37 10.79 32.12
C LYS A 159 -23.96 11.73 31.08
N ASP A 160 -24.07 13.03 31.38
CA ASP A 160 -24.55 14.04 30.45
C ASP A 160 -23.59 14.24 29.27
N GLN A 161 -22.28 14.25 29.53
CA GLN A 161 -21.26 14.33 28.48
C GLN A 161 -21.30 13.10 27.57
N LEU A 162 -21.42 11.90 28.15
CA LEU A 162 -21.61 10.66 27.38
C LEU A 162 -22.85 10.75 26.48
N SER A 163 -24.00 11.14 27.04
CA SER A 163 -25.25 11.26 26.28
C SER A 163 -25.10 12.25 25.13
N ALA A 164 -24.51 13.43 25.39
CA ALA A 164 -24.31 14.45 24.37
C ALA A 164 -23.41 13.97 23.21
N VAL A 165 -22.32 13.24 23.51
CA VAL A 165 -21.45 12.68 22.47
C VAL A 165 -22.17 11.58 21.69
N MET A 166 -22.89 10.68 22.35
CA MET A 166 -23.65 9.63 21.67
C MET A 166 -24.74 10.19 20.76
N ASP A 167 -25.43 11.26 21.17
CA ASP A 167 -26.41 11.94 20.31
C ASP A 167 -25.76 12.56 19.08
N ARG A 168 -24.56 13.13 19.21
CA ARG A 168 -23.78 13.63 18.06
C ARG A 168 -23.39 12.51 17.11
N VAL A 169 -22.94 11.36 17.63
CA VAL A 169 -22.62 10.17 16.82
C VAL A 169 -23.84 9.71 16.02
N ARG A 170 -25.02 9.61 16.64
CA ARG A 170 -26.27 9.25 15.94
C ARG A 170 -26.65 10.23 14.83
N ASN A 171 -26.23 11.49 14.96
CA ASN A 171 -26.52 12.55 14.01
C ASN A 171 -25.53 12.61 12.84
N LEU A 172 -24.41 11.88 12.87
CA LEU A 172 -23.46 11.82 11.74
C LEU A 172 -24.11 11.31 10.45
N LYS A 173 -25.14 10.45 10.54
CA LYS A 173 -25.92 10.01 9.37
C LYS A 173 -26.60 11.15 8.60
N ASN A 174 -26.78 12.29 9.26
CA ASN A 174 -27.39 13.49 8.69
C ASN A 174 -26.32 14.53 8.30
N THR A 175 -25.05 14.15 8.17
CA THR A 175 -24.00 15.04 7.67
C THR A 175 -24.41 15.60 6.31
N ASP A 176 -24.43 16.92 6.22
CA ASP A 176 -24.73 17.62 4.98
C ASP A 176 -23.63 17.34 3.95
N LEU A 177 -24.04 16.99 2.73
CA LEU A 177 -23.12 16.76 1.61
C LEU A 177 -22.29 18.00 1.27
N LYS A 178 -22.78 19.19 1.66
CA LYS A 178 -22.04 20.45 1.47
C LYS A 178 -20.92 20.63 2.48
N ASP A 179 -20.96 19.88 3.58
CA ASP A 179 -19.88 19.85 4.55
C ASP A 179 -18.88 18.72 4.25
N ASP A 180 -19.37 17.53 3.90
CA ASP A 180 -18.52 16.42 3.49
C ASP A 180 -19.25 15.50 2.49
N PHE A 181 -18.99 15.74 1.20
CA PHE A 181 -19.64 15.01 0.11
C PHE A 181 -19.38 13.50 0.19
N TYR A 182 -18.11 13.11 0.25
CA TYR A 182 -17.68 11.70 0.34
C TYR A 182 -18.34 10.98 1.51
N TYR A 183 -18.30 11.56 2.71
CA TYR A 183 -18.89 10.93 3.88
C TYR A 183 -20.41 10.81 3.75
N SER A 184 -21.08 11.87 3.30
CA SER A 184 -22.55 11.91 3.19
C SER A 184 -23.08 10.85 2.22
N ILE A 185 -22.53 10.75 1.00
CA ILE A 185 -23.03 9.80 0.00
C ILE A 185 -22.65 8.35 0.30
N ASN A 186 -21.56 8.14 1.05
CA ASN A 186 -21.04 6.81 1.39
C ASN A 186 -21.35 6.38 2.83
N TYR A 187 -22.14 7.15 3.59
CA TYR A 187 -22.39 6.94 5.02
C TYR A 187 -22.78 5.50 5.33
N GLU A 188 -23.78 4.97 4.61
CA GLU A 188 -24.27 3.61 4.84
C GLU A 188 -23.18 2.57 4.60
N TRP A 189 -22.34 2.75 3.58
CA TRP A 189 -21.24 1.84 3.32
C TRP A 189 -20.14 1.97 4.39
N LEU A 190 -19.69 3.19 4.68
CA LEU A 190 -18.65 3.46 5.68
C LEU A 190 -19.01 2.93 7.07
N ASN A 191 -20.29 2.98 7.44
CA ASN A 191 -20.76 2.54 8.75
C ASN A 191 -21.06 1.03 8.84
N ASN A 192 -21.24 0.35 7.71
CA ASN A 192 -21.60 -1.08 7.67
C ASN A 192 -20.48 -1.99 7.14
N THR A 193 -19.46 -1.42 6.51
CA THR A 193 -18.38 -2.20 5.90
C THR A 193 -17.41 -2.73 6.95
N LYS A 194 -17.23 -4.05 6.91
CA LYS A 194 -16.23 -4.78 7.70
C LYS A 194 -14.97 -4.96 6.86
N LEU A 195 -13.82 -4.91 7.50
CA LEU A 195 -12.61 -5.41 6.86
C LEU A 195 -12.74 -6.93 6.78
N PRO A 196 -12.60 -7.53 5.59
CA PRO A 196 -12.52 -8.98 5.47
C PRO A 196 -11.29 -9.51 6.24
N ALA A 197 -11.32 -10.79 6.61
CA ALA A 197 -10.22 -11.39 7.37
C ALA A 197 -8.90 -11.29 6.58
N GLY A 198 -7.86 -10.76 7.23
CA GLY A 198 -6.55 -10.53 6.61
C GLY A 198 -6.42 -9.28 5.73
N TYR A 199 -7.45 -8.44 5.61
CA TYR A 199 -7.41 -7.21 4.82
C TYR A 199 -7.22 -5.98 5.73
N PRO A 200 -6.13 -5.20 5.57
CA PRO A 200 -5.87 -4.03 6.42
C PRO A 200 -6.62 -2.78 5.91
N GLY A 201 -7.17 -2.86 4.71
CA GLY A 201 -8.00 -1.86 4.07
C GLY A 201 -8.97 -2.54 3.10
N PHE A 202 -10.10 -1.91 2.87
CA PHE A 202 -11.16 -2.43 2.01
C PHE A 202 -11.94 -1.29 1.39
N GLY A 203 -12.16 -1.36 0.08
CA GLY A 203 -12.85 -0.36 -0.71
C GLY A 203 -13.47 -0.95 -1.97
N SER A 204 -13.94 -0.08 -2.87
CA SER A 204 -14.55 -0.53 -4.13
C SER A 204 -13.60 -1.39 -4.98
N PHE A 205 -12.29 -1.10 -4.97
CA PHE A 205 -11.29 -1.89 -5.70
C PHE A 205 -11.15 -3.29 -5.11
N GLU A 206 -11.02 -3.40 -3.78
CA GLU A 206 -10.93 -4.69 -3.09
C GLU A 206 -12.24 -5.50 -3.17
N GLU A 207 -13.40 -4.84 -3.14
CA GLU A 207 -14.72 -5.47 -3.35
C GLU A 207 -14.78 -6.21 -4.70
N VAL A 208 -14.36 -5.52 -5.77
CA VAL A 208 -14.33 -6.11 -7.12
C VAL A 208 -13.21 -7.15 -7.22
N SER A 209 -12.05 -6.93 -6.59
CA SER A 209 -10.95 -7.90 -6.58
C SER A 209 -11.40 -9.22 -5.95
N LEU A 210 -12.04 -9.18 -4.78
CA LEU A 210 -12.57 -10.38 -4.12
C LEU A 210 -13.63 -11.10 -4.95
N SER A 211 -14.48 -10.34 -5.65
CA SER A 211 -15.46 -10.90 -6.59
C SER A 211 -14.79 -11.63 -7.76
N ASN A 212 -13.71 -11.07 -8.31
CA ASN A 212 -12.92 -11.70 -9.36
C ASN A 212 -12.17 -12.93 -8.82
N ASP A 213 -11.57 -12.83 -7.65
CA ASP A 213 -10.86 -13.91 -6.97
C ASP A 213 -11.78 -15.10 -6.71
N ALA A 214 -13.05 -14.87 -6.31
CA ALA A 214 -14.02 -15.94 -6.14
C ALA A 214 -14.27 -16.72 -7.46
N LYS A 215 -14.40 -16.01 -8.59
CA LYS A 215 -14.57 -16.63 -9.93
C LYS A 215 -13.31 -17.41 -10.35
N ILE A 216 -12.13 -16.86 -10.08
CA ILE A 216 -10.85 -17.49 -10.43
C ILE A 216 -10.57 -18.70 -9.53
N LYS A 217 -10.94 -18.64 -8.25
CA LYS A 217 -10.88 -19.75 -7.31
C LYS A 217 -11.78 -20.90 -7.75
N GLU A 218 -12.96 -20.60 -8.30
CA GLU A 218 -13.81 -21.61 -8.93
C GLU A 218 -13.10 -22.29 -10.12
N ILE A 219 -12.50 -21.51 -11.02
CA ILE A 219 -11.70 -22.01 -12.15
C ILE A 219 -10.55 -22.92 -11.65
N ALA A 220 -9.76 -22.44 -10.70
CA ALA A 220 -8.63 -23.18 -10.15
C ALA A 220 -9.07 -24.49 -9.48
N ASN A 221 -10.18 -24.47 -8.75
CA ASN A 221 -10.75 -25.65 -8.10
C ASN A 221 -11.31 -26.66 -9.11
N GLU A 222 -11.95 -26.19 -10.18
CA GLU A 222 -12.40 -27.03 -11.30
C GLU A 222 -11.20 -27.73 -11.98
N ILE A 223 -10.13 -26.98 -12.24
CA ILE A 223 -8.89 -27.52 -12.79
C ILE A 223 -8.31 -28.57 -11.82
N TYR A 224 -8.12 -28.22 -10.55
CA TYR A 224 -7.54 -29.12 -9.57
C TYR A 224 -8.33 -30.42 -9.37
N LYS A 225 -9.67 -30.36 -9.37
CA LYS A 225 -10.53 -31.56 -9.28
C LYS A 225 -10.33 -32.54 -10.44
N ASN A 226 -9.99 -32.03 -11.62
CA ASN A 226 -9.79 -32.82 -12.84
C ASN A 226 -8.32 -33.09 -13.15
N LYS A 227 -7.40 -32.87 -12.19
CA LYS A 227 -5.95 -32.93 -12.40
C LYS A 227 -5.43 -34.19 -13.09
N ASP A 228 -6.02 -35.35 -12.79
CA ASP A 228 -5.61 -36.64 -13.36
C ASP A 228 -6.07 -36.85 -14.82
N THR A 229 -6.83 -35.90 -15.38
CA THR A 229 -7.39 -35.99 -16.75
C THR A 229 -6.60 -35.19 -17.78
N TYR A 230 -5.78 -34.24 -17.35
CA TYR A 230 -5.05 -33.35 -18.25
C TYR A 230 -3.80 -34.02 -18.83
N LYS A 231 -3.47 -33.67 -20.07
CA LYS A 231 -2.26 -34.17 -20.73
C LYS A 231 -1.04 -33.45 -20.15
N LYS A 232 0.08 -34.15 -20.04
CA LYS A 232 1.35 -33.55 -19.63
C LYS A 232 1.71 -32.36 -20.53
N GLY A 233 2.07 -31.24 -19.91
CA GLY A 233 2.49 -30.01 -20.58
C GLY A 233 1.37 -29.00 -20.84
N THR A 234 0.09 -29.33 -20.62
CA THR A 234 -0.99 -28.34 -20.79
C THR A 234 -1.02 -27.33 -19.63
N ILE A 235 -1.64 -26.18 -19.87
CA ILE A 235 -1.84 -25.12 -18.89
C ILE A 235 -2.53 -25.66 -17.63
N GLU A 236 -3.60 -26.43 -17.81
CA GLU A 236 -4.39 -26.99 -16.72
C GLU A 236 -3.59 -27.98 -15.88
N GLN A 237 -2.75 -28.80 -16.52
CA GLN A 237 -1.85 -29.71 -15.80
C GLN A 237 -0.81 -28.94 -14.98
N LYS A 238 -0.21 -27.89 -15.53
CA LYS A 238 0.76 -27.04 -14.80
C LYS A 238 0.13 -26.34 -13.60
N ILE A 239 -1.08 -25.78 -13.77
CA ILE A 239 -1.86 -25.19 -12.67
C ILE A 239 -2.13 -26.23 -11.59
N ALA A 240 -2.64 -27.40 -11.97
CA ALA A 240 -3.00 -28.45 -11.03
C ALA A 240 -1.80 -28.99 -10.25
N ASP A 241 -0.66 -29.19 -10.90
CA ASP A 241 0.55 -29.70 -10.27
C ASP A 241 1.19 -28.68 -9.33
N PHE A 242 1.26 -27.41 -9.75
CA PHE A 242 1.72 -26.35 -8.86
C PHE A 242 0.79 -26.19 -7.67
N TYR A 243 -0.53 -26.12 -7.89
CA TYR A 243 -1.50 -25.96 -6.81
C TYR A 243 -1.49 -27.16 -5.84
N SER A 244 -1.23 -28.37 -6.34
CA SER A 244 -1.01 -29.55 -5.49
C SER A 244 0.13 -29.34 -4.49
N THR A 245 1.23 -28.68 -4.89
CA THR A 245 2.33 -28.38 -3.95
C THR A 245 2.00 -27.29 -2.95
N VAL A 246 1.13 -26.35 -3.31
CA VAL A 246 0.67 -25.29 -2.42
C VAL A 246 -0.22 -25.86 -1.30
N LEU A 247 -1.18 -26.71 -1.67
CA LEU A 247 -2.18 -27.32 -0.78
C LEU A 247 -1.60 -28.38 0.16
N ASP A 248 -0.47 -29.00 -0.19
CA ASP A 248 0.12 -30.10 0.57
C ASP A 248 0.95 -29.60 1.77
N MET A 249 0.23 -29.07 2.77
CA MET A 249 0.83 -28.58 4.01
C MET A 249 1.51 -29.68 4.82
N GLU A 250 1.10 -30.94 4.66
CA GLU A 250 1.74 -32.08 5.31
C GLU A 250 3.20 -32.24 4.85
N ASN A 251 3.45 -32.27 3.53
CA ASN A 251 4.81 -32.36 3.01
C ASN A 251 5.61 -31.07 3.24
N ARG A 252 4.98 -29.89 3.17
CA ARG A 252 5.63 -28.62 3.53
C ARG A 252 6.12 -28.61 4.99
N ASN A 253 5.30 -29.08 5.93
CA ASN A 253 5.68 -29.18 7.34
C ASN A 253 6.77 -30.23 7.58
N LYS A 254 6.70 -31.38 6.88
CA LYS A 254 7.77 -32.40 6.95
C LYS A 254 9.11 -31.87 6.45
N GLN A 255 9.10 -31.02 5.43
CA GLN A 255 10.30 -30.41 4.87
C GLN A 255 10.82 -29.26 5.74
N GLY A 256 9.95 -28.49 6.40
CA GLY A 256 10.38 -27.36 7.23
C GLY A 256 11.21 -26.37 6.40
N ILE A 257 12.42 -26.08 6.88
CA ILE A 257 13.40 -25.21 6.21
C ILE A 257 14.36 -25.94 5.26
N GLU A 258 14.36 -27.29 5.25
CA GLU A 258 15.33 -28.10 4.50
C GLU A 258 15.48 -27.70 3.02
N PRO A 259 14.42 -27.33 2.27
CA PRO A 259 14.54 -26.93 0.87
C PRO A 259 15.49 -25.75 0.61
N ILE A 260 15.63 -24.83 1.58
CA ILE A 260 16.53 -23.68 1.48
C ILE A 260 17.80 -23.83 2.31
N LYS A 261 17.86 -24.82 3.21
CA LYS A 261 18.95 -25.00 4.17
C LYS A 261 20.32 -25.11 3.49
N LYS A 262 20.40 -25.87 2.39
CA LYS A 262 21.66 -26.02 1.62
C LYS A 262 22.21 -24.68 1.12
N TYR A 263 21.35 -23.69 0.87
CA TYR A 263 21.79 -22.38 0.42
C TYR A 263 22.21 -21.50 1.60
N LEU A 264 21.48 -21.57 2.72
CA LEU A 264 21.85 -20.91 3.98
C LEU A 264 23.22 -21.40 4.47
N ASP A 265 23.45 -22.71 4.49
CA ASP A 265 24.73 -23.31 4.91
C ASP A 265 25.88 -22.80 4.03
N LYS A 266 25.66 -22.62 2.73
CA LYS A 266 26.66 -22.06 1.82
C LYS A 266 26.94 -20.58 2.06
N PHE A 267 25.91 -19.78 2.37
CA PHE A 267 26.11 -18.40 2.81
C PHE A 267 26.84 -18.33 4.16
N ASP A 268 26.68 -19.32 5.05
CA ASP A 268 27.44 -19.38 6.31
C ASP A 268 28.92 -19.75 6.10
N GLU A 269 29.25 -20.47 5.04
CA GLU A 269 30.63 -20.90 4.74
C GLU A 269 31.52 -19.77 4.21
N VAL A 270 30.93 -18.70 3.66
CA VAL A 270 31.69 -17.57 3.10
C VAL A 270 32.45 -16.82 4.20
N LYS A 271 33.67 -16.40 3.87
CA LYS A 271 34.62 -15.76 4.80
C LYS A 271 35.00 -14.33 4.42
N THR A 272 34.74 -13.94 3.19
CA THR A 272 35.06 -12.61 2.65
C THR A 272 33.87 -12.03 1.91
N ALA A 273 33.82 -10.70 1.78
CA ALA A 273 32.80 -10.02 0.99
C ALA A 273 32.83 -10.47 -0.49
N GLN A 274 34.01 -10.80 -1.02
CA GLN A 274 34.13 -11.32 -2.38
C GLN A 274 33.52 -12.72 -2.53
N GLU A 275 33.75 -13.61 -1.56
CA GLU A 275 33.12 -14.95 -1.55
C GLU A 275 31.59 -14.83 -1.46
N LEU A 276 31.10 -13.88 -0.65
CA LEU A 276 29.68 -13.58 -0.55
C LEU A 276 29.09 -13.14 -1.90
N LEU A 277 29.75 -12.24 -2.63
CA LEU A 277 29.29 -11.83 -3.98
C LEU A 277 29.31 -12.98 -4.98
N ASN A 278 30.40 -13.76 -5.00
CA ASN A 278 30.52 -14.88 -5.93
C ASN A 278 29.36 -15.87 -5.74
N TYR A 279 29.04 -16.19 -4.47
CA TYR A 279 27.96 -17.10 -4.18
C TYR A 279 26.57 -16.49 -4.37
N ALA A 280 26.40 -15.18 -4.13
CA ALA A 280 25.15 -14.50 -4.46
C ALA A 280 24.84 -14.55 -5.97
N ALA A 281 25.85 -14.40 -6.83
CA ALA A 281 25.67 -14.56 -8.28
C ALA A 281 25.33 -16.01 -8.68
N GLU A 282 25.99 -17.00 -8.07
CA GLU A 282 25.66 -18.42 -8.28
C GLU A 282 24.21 -18.71 -7.85
N PHE A 283 23.81 -18.20 -6.69
CA PHE A 283 22.47 -18.37 -6.14
C PHE A 283 21.39 -17.73 -7.05
N GLU A 284 21.63 -16.52 -7.57
CA GLU A 284 20.72 -15.89 -8.54
C GLU A 284 20.62 -16.69 -9.83
N ASN A 285 21.74 -17.19 -10.36
CA ASN A 285 21.68 -18.02 -11.57
C ASN A 285 20.91 -19.33 -11.35
N MET A 286 21.01 -19.93 -10.16
CA MET A 286 20.28 -21.16 -9.80
C MET A 286 18.79 -20.93 -9.53
N THR A 287 18.43 -19.79 -8.95
CA THR A 287 17.09 -19.60 -8.34
C THR A 287 16.33 -18.39 -8.86
N GLY A 288 16.98 -17.47 -9.55
CA GLY A 288 16.44 -16.15 -9.91
C GLY A 288 16.37 -15.15 -8.75
N TYR A 289 16.76 -15.53 -7.53
CA TYR A 289 16.74 -14.65 -6.36
C TYR A 289 18.12 -14.11 -6.03
N ASN A 290 18.19 -12.84 -5.66
CA ASN A 290 19.39 -12.20 -5.15
C ASN A 290 19.12 -11.59 -3.77
N PRO A 291 19.77 -12.07 -2.69
CA PRO A 291 19.52 -11.57 -1.34
C PRO A 291 20.34 -10.31 -0.99
N LEU A 292 21.14 -9.79 -1.93
CA LEU A 292 21.96 -8.60 -1.75
C LEU A 292 21.38 -7.42 -2.53
N PHE A 293 21.91 -7.18 -3.73
CA PHE A 293 21.62 -6.05 -4.60
C PHE A 293 21.57 -6.54 -6.04
N THR A 294 20.74 -5.89 -6.86
CA THR A 294 20.27 -6.45 -8.13
C THR A 294 20.68 -5.62 -9.33
N PHE A 295 20.84 -6.32 -10.46
CA PHE A 295 20.90 -5.72 -11.79
C PHE A 295 19.82 -6.35 -12.67
N SER A 296 18.99 -5.54 -13.30
CA SER A 296 17.91 -6.03 -14.17
C SER A 296 17.76 -5.15 -15.41
N PRO A 297 17.63 -5.75 -16.61
CA PRO A 297 17.22 -5.03 -17.81
C PRO A 297 15.83 -4.40 -17.63
N SER A 298 15.69 -3.15 -18.09
CA SER A 298 14.42 -2.43 -18.22
C SER A 298 14.51 -1.45 -19.39
N GLY A 299 13.39 -0.86 -19.82
CA GLY A 299 13.38 0.11 -20.93
C GLY A 299 14.26 1.33 -20.63
N ASP A 300 15.02 1.78 -21.61
CA ASP A 300 15.82 3.01 -21.48
C ASP A 300 14.91 4.25 -21.58
N LEU A 301 15.01 5.16 -20.59
CA LEU A 301 14.17 6.36 -20.60
C LEU A 301 14.48 7.28 -21.79
N LEU A 302 15.70 7.29 -22.34
CA LEU A 302 16.08 8.13 -23.47
C LEU A 302 15.88 7.44 -24.84
N ASP A 303 15.77 6.11 -24.87
CA ASP A 303 15.48 5.32 -26.08
C ASP A 303 14.52 4.17 -25.75
N SER A 304 13.22 4.44 -25.86
CA SER A 304 12.14 3.52 -25.49
C SER A 304 12.06 2.24 -26.33
N ASN A 305 12.91 2.09 -27.35
CA ASN A 305 12.99 0.88 -28.16
C ASN A 305 14.10 -0.07 -27.70
N LYS A 306 14.87 0.31 -26.67
CA LYS A 306 15.99 -0.47 -26.15
C LYS A 306 15.80 -0.79 -24.67
N TYR A 307 16.33 -1.94 -24.29
CA TYR A 307 16.58 -2.25 -22.90
C TYR A 307 17.99 -1.75 -22.50
N THR A 308 18.09 -1.25 -21.27
CA THR A 308 19.35 -0.92 -20.60
C THR A 308 19.37 -1.61 -19.23
N LEU A 309 20.55 -1.77 -18.65
CA LEU A 309 20.68 -2.41 -17.35
C LEU A 309 20.44 -1.37 -16.25
N TYR A 310 19.56 -1.68 -15.30
CA TYR A 310 19.36 -0.87 -14.08
C TYR A 310 19.97 -1.59 -12.88
N GLY A 311 20.64 -0.84 -12.00
CA GLY A 311 21.21 -1.33 -10.76
C GLY A 311 20.58 -0.67 -9.53
N GLN A 312 20.24 -1.48 -8.54
CA GLN A 312 19.73 -1.06 -7.24
C GLN A 312 20.65 -1.59 -6.13
N GLY A 313 20.91 -0.78 -5.10
CA GLY A 313 21.75 -1.17 -3.96
C GLY A 313 21.07 -2.15 -2.99
N LEU A 314 21.70 -2.37 -1.83
CA LEU A 314 21.11 -3.13 -0.72
C LEU A 314 19.77 -2.51 -0.28
N THR A 315 18.84 -3.34 0.16
CA THR A 315 17.49 -2.89 0.53
C THR A 315 17.17 -3.12 1.99
N THR A 316 16.26 -2.33 2.54
CA THR A 316 15.72 -2.51 3.90
C THR A 316 14.54 -3.47 3.90
N GLY A 317 14.22 -4.13 5.01
CA GLY A 317 13.03 -5.00 5.10
C GLY A 317 11.74 -4.25 5.47
N LEU A 318 11.86 -3.00 5.94
CA LEU A 318 10.78 -2.02 6.04
C LEU A 318 11.09 -0.80 5.17
N ASN A 319 10.07 -0.02 4.77
CA ASN A 319 10.30 1.26 4.10
C ASN A 319 11.21 2.15 4.97
N SER A 320 12.18 2.82 4.35
CA SER A 320 13.21 3.60 5.04
C SER A 320 12.62 4.64 6.00
N ALA A 321 11.45 5.22 5.69
CA ALA A 321 10.78 6.16 6.58
C ALA A 321 10.42 5.56 7.95
N TYR A 322 10.07 4.27 8.03
CA TYR A 322 9.80 3.61 9.30
C TYR A 322 11.05 3.44 10.14
N LEU A 323 12.17 3.07 9.52
CA LEU A 323 13.45 2.93 10.21
C LEU A 323 13.97 4.30 10.70
N LEU A 324 13.70 5.36 9.95
CA LEU A 324 14.07 6.74 10.29
C LEU A 324 13.10 7.45 11.23
N SER A 325 11.90 6.90 11.45
CA SER A 325 10.86 7.52 12.30
C SER A 325 11.29 7.67 13.77
N GLY A 326 12.21 6.82 14.23
CA GLY A 326 12.60 6.74 15.64
C GLY A 326 11.51 6.15 16.55
N ASP A 327 10.42 5.59 16.00
CA ASP A 327 9.35 4.98 16.79
C ASP A 327 9.85 3.71 17.50
N PRO A 328 9.93 3.71 18.85
CA PRO A 328 10.39 2.54 19.61
C PRO A 328 9.51 1.30 19.41
N GLN A 329 8.23 1.47 19.05
CA GLN A 329 7.32 0.35 18.80
C GLN A 329 7.67 -0.34 17.48
N VAL A 330 7.92 0.44 16.42
CA VAL A 330 8.36 -0.08 15.11
C VAL A 330 9.69 -0.81 15.27
N LYS A 331 10.66 -0.19 15.97
CA LYS A 331 11.96 -0.81 16.27
C LYS A 331 11.80 -2.15 16.98
N THR A 332 11.06 -2.17 18.09
CA THR A 332 10.89 -3.38 18.91
C THR A 332 10.18 -4.49 18.14
N LEU A 333 9.14 -4.14 17.38
CA LEU A 333 8.39 -5.09 16.55
C LEU A 333 9.29 -5.71 15.47
N TYR A 334 10.09 -4.89 14.79
CA TYR A 334 10.92 -5.35 13.70
C TYR A 334 12.14 -6.15 14.16
N GLU A 335 12.83 -5.72 15.22
CA GLU A 335 13.90 -6.51 15.86
C GLU A 335 13.38 -7.87 16.35
N GLY A 336 12.19 -7.90 16.96
CA GLY A 336 11.55 -9.13 17.41
C GLY A 336 11.24 -10.09 16.25
N PHE A 337 10.75 -9.56 15.13
CA PHE A 337 10.49 -10.34 13.93
C PHE A 337 11.78 -10.92 13.32
N ILE A 338 12.83 -10.11 13.17
CA ILE A 338 14.13 -10.60 12.66
C ILE A 338 14.66 -11.71 13.56
N ALA A 339 14.61 -11.54 14.89
CA ALA A 339 15.05 -12.55 15.84
C ALA A 339 14.25 -13.86 15.71
N GLN A 340 12.92 -13.77 15.54
CA GLN A 340 12.06 -14.94 15.32
C GLN A 340 12.46 -15.69 14.06
N MET A 341 12.69 -14.98 12.96
CA MET A 341 13.13 -15.59 11.71
C MET A 341 14.52 -16.24 11.84
N LEU A 342 15.46 -15.57 12.49
CA LEU A 342 16.80 -16.14 12.74
C LEU A 342 16.71 -17.42 13.58
N MET A 343 15.88 -17.45 14.64
CA MET A 343 15.64 -18.66 15.44
C MET A 343 15.05 -19.80 14.60
N ALA A 344 14.07 -19.50 13.75
CA ALA A 344 13.47 -20.49 12.84
C ALA A 344 14.48 -21.03 11.81
N SER A 345 15.59 -20.32 11.57
CA SER A 345 16.71 -20.77 10.74
C SER A 345 17.78 -21.58 11.48
N GLY A 346 17.60 -21.83 12.78
CA GLY A 346 18.51 -22.62 13.61
C GLY A 346 19.51 -21.79 14.45
N ILE A 347 19.38 -20.47 14.49
CA ILE A 347 20.21 -19.61 15.35
C ILE A 347 19.70 -19.67 16.80
N GLY A 348 20.60 -19.78 17.78
CA GLY A 348 20.23 -19.80 19.19
C GLY A 348 19.59 -18.49 19.64
N GLN A 349 18.68 -18.53 20.63
CA GLN A 349 17.89 -17.36 21.04
C GLN A 349 18.74 -16.13 21.41
N GLU A 350 19.81 -16.30 22.18
CA GLU A 350 20.69 -15.17 22.58
C GLU A 350 21.37 -14.52 21.37
N ASP A 351 21.91 -15.35 20.46
CA ASP A 351 22.55 -14.89 19.24
C ASP A 351 21.55 -14.24 18.27
N ALA A 352 20.35 -14.81 18.16
CA ALA A 352 19.30 -14.30 17.27
C ALA A 352 18.86 -12.88 17.67
N VAL A 353 18.73 -12.60 18.97
CA VAL A 353 18.40 -11.26 19.47
C VAL A 353 19.52 -10.27 19.19
N ALA A 354 20.78 -10.64 19.44
CA ALA A 354 21.92 -9.76 19.17
C ALA A 354 22.09 -9.49 17.66
N GLN A 355 21.96 -10.54 16.84
CA GLN A 355 22.02 -10.44 15.38
C GLN A 355 20.88 -9.59 14.81
N ALA A 356 19.66 -9.71 15.35
CA ALA A 356 18.53 -8.88 14.94
C ALA A 356 18.78 -7.38 15.17
N GLN A 357 19.36 -7.02 16.31
CA GLN A 357 19.75 -5.63 16.61
C GLN A 357 20.81 -5.12 15.63
N ASN A 358 21.79 -5.97 15.28
CA ASN A 358 22.82 -5.62 14.30
C ASN A 358 22.23 -5.44 12.89
N VAL A 359 21.29 -6.30 12.47
CA VAL A 359 20.58 -6.15 11.18
C VAL A 359 19.73 -4.88 11.19
N TYR A 360 19.00 -4.59 12.27
CA TYR A 360 18.24 -3.34 12.38
C TYR A 360 19.14 -2.11 12.24
N ALA A 361 20.28 -2.09 12.93
CA ALA A 361 21.25 -1.00 12.84
C ALA A 361 21.84 -0.88 11.43
N PHE A 362 22.16 -2.02 10.79
CA PHE A 362 22.64 -2.07 9.42
C PHE A 362 21.61 -1.53 8.43
N GLU A 363 20.34 -1.96 8.53
CA GLU A 363 19.27 -1.45 7.68
C GLU A 363 18.92 0.01 7.95
N THR A 364 19.10 0.50 9.18
CA THR A 364 18.96 1.93 9.50
C THR A 364 20.02 2.74 8.76
N LEU A 365 21.27 2.26 8.70
CA LEU A 365 22.34 2.91 7.92
C LEU A 365 22.03 2.91 6.42
N LEU A 366 21.41 1.85 5.89
CA LEU A 366 20.90 1.85 4.51
C LEU A 366 19.82 2.93 4.33
N ALA A 367 18.83 2.96 5.22
CA ALA A 367 17.72 3.92 5.19
C ALA A 367 18.18 5.38 5.20
N GLU A 368 19.22 5.72 5.97
CA GLU A 368 19.84 7.07 5.98
C GLU A 368 20.45 7.48 4.64
N ASN A 369 20.72 6.52 3.75
CA ASN A 369 21.33 6.73 2.43
C ASN A 369 20.37 6.43 1.27
N THR A 370 19.12 6.07 1.57
CA THR A 370 18.06 5.87 0.57
C THR A 370 17.41 7.21 0.19
N LEU A 371 17.01 7.36 -1.07
CA LEU A 371 16.12 8.43 -1.50
C LEU A 371 14.85 8.47 -0.62
N SER A 372 14.37 9.69 -0.35
CA SER A 372 13.05 9.85 0.28
C SER A 372 11.96 9.34 -0.68
N ASN A 373 10.80 8.93 -0.16
CA ASN A 373 9.68 8.50 -1.01
C ASN A 373 9.26 9.62 -2.00
N GLU A 374 9.35 10.89 -1.58
CA GLU A 374 9.08 12.05 -2.43
C GLU A 374 10.13 12.21 -3.55
N ASP A 375 11.42 11.99 -3.27
CA ASP A 375 12.43 12.09 -4.32
C ASP A 375 12.42 10.89 -5.25
N ALA A 376 12.07 9.70 -4.73
CA ALA A 376 11.92 8.48 -5.52
C ALA A 376 10.68 8.51 -6.44
N SER A 377 9.66 9.35 -6.14
CA SER A 377 8.49 9.49 -7.01
C SER A 377 8.74 10.35 -8.26
N LYS A 378 9.89 11.05 -8.33
CA LYS A 378 10.32 11.86 -9.48
C LYS A 378 11.20 11.00 -10.40
N ILE A 379 10.69 10.67 -11.58
CA ILE A 379 11.31 9.68 -12.48
C ILE A 379 12.74 10.06 -12.90
N GLU A 380 13.04 11.35 -13.02
CA GLU A 380 14.37 11.86 -13.37
C GLU A 380 15.43 11.56 -12.30
N ASN A 381 15.02 11.44 -11.02
CA ASN A 381 15.95 11.10 -9.94
C ASN A 381 16.41 9.64 -10.00
N LEU A 382 15.64 8.79 -10.68
CA LEU A 382 15.94 7.36 -10.84
C LEU A 382 16.85 7.08 -12.06
N TYR A 383 17.10 8.09 -12.91
CA TYR A 383 17.89 7.94 -14.13
C TYR A 383 19.30 8.54 -13.99
N ASN A 384 20.21 7.77 -13.41
CA ASN A 384 21.61 8.16 -13.23
C ASN A 384 22.54 7.24 -14.06
N PRO A 385 22.85 7.59 -15.32
CA PRO A 385 23.76 6.84 -16.15
C PRO A 385 25.18 6.85 -15.59
N VAL A 386 25.80 5.68 -15.52
CA VAL A 386 27.19 5.48 -15.15
C VAL A 386 27.83 4.45 -16.06
N THR A 387 29.16 4.50 -16.19
CA THR A 387 29.91 3.38 -16.77
C THR A 387 30.10 2.27 -15.73
N LYS A 388 30.23 1.03 -16.19
CA LYS A 388 30.64 -0.12 -15.36
C LYS A 388 31.92 0.18 -14.57
N ASP A 389 32.86 0.90 -15.20
CA ASP A 389 34.12 1.27 -14.58
C ASP A 389 33.99 2.34 -13.49
N GLU A 390 33.08 3.30 -13.63
CA GLU A 390 32.78 4.28 -12.59
C GLU A 390 32.09 3.62 -11.40
N LEU A 391 31.09 2.78 -11.65
CA LEU A 391 30.41 2.06 -10.59
C LEU A 391 31.38 1.17 -9.80
N ALA A 392 32.25 0.44 -10.50
CA ALA A 392 33.23 -0.43 -9.85
C ALA A 392 34.23 0.33 -8.94
N LYS A 393 34.43 1.65 -9.12
CA LYS A 393 35.25 2.46 -8.20
C LYS A 393 34.59 2.66 -6.84
N SER A 394 33.26 2.56 -6.76
CA SER A 394 32.50 2.66 -5.50
C SER A 394 32.56 1.36 -4.68
N PHE A 395 33.09 0.27 -5.24
CA PHE A 395 33.21 -1.05 -4.61
C PHE A 395 34.70 -1.38 -4.42
N THR A 396 35.35 -0.76 -3.42
CA THR A 396 36.82 -0.85 -3.28
C THR A 396 37.32 -2.16 -2.68
N ASN A 397 36.45 -2.90 -1.99
CA ASN A 397 36.80 -4.13 -1.26
C ASN A 397 36.43 -5.42 -2.01
N VAL A 398 35.77 -5.30 -3.17
CA VAL A 398 35.25 -6.42 -3.96
C VAL A 398 35.35 -6.12 -5.47
N ASP A 399 35.48 -7.17 -6.28
CA ASP A 399 35.48 -7.11 -7.73
C ASP A 399 34.05 -7.11 -8.28
N LEU A 400 33.47 -5.91 -8.38
CA LEU A 400 32.15 -5.71 -8.98
C LEU A 400 32.10 -6.14 -10.46
N ARG A 401 33.20 -5.97 -11.22
CA ARG A 401 33.21 -6.34 -12.64
C ARG A 401 33.05 -7.85 -12.80
N LYS A 402 33.74 -8.61 -11.96
CA LYS A 402 33.56 -10.05 -11.89
C LYS A 402 32.13 -10.41 -11.49
N TYR A 403 31.57 -9.77 -10.47
CA TYR A 403 30.18 -10.02 -10.05
C TYR A 403 29.17 -9.78 -11.18
N MET A 404 29.25 -8.64 -11.89
CA MET A 404 28.42 -8.39 -13.07
C MET A 404 28.64 -9.42 -14.18
N SER A 405 29.88 -9.87 -14.40
CA SER A 405 30.18 -10.92 -15.37
C SER A 405 29.56 -12.27 -14.99
N ASP A 406 29.64 -12.66 -13.72
CA ASP A 406 29.05 -13.91 -13.21
C ASP A 406 27.52 -13.90 -13.28
N LEU A 407 26.90 -12.72 -13.18
CA LEU A 407 25.47 -12.52 -13.41
C LEU A 407 25.08 -12.56 -14.90
N GLY A 408 26.04 -12.56 -15.82
CA GLY A 408 25.78 -12.55 -17.27
C GLY A 408 25.79 -11.15 -17.91
N TYR A 409 26.20 -10.11 -17.19
CA TYR A 409 26.24 -8.73 -17.67
C TYR A 409 27.66 -8.25 -18.01
N GLY A 410 28.61 -9.17 -18.25
CA GLY A 410 30.01 -8.82 -18.51
C GLY A 410 30.23 -7.90 -19.71
N ALA A 411 29.37 -8.00 -20.73
CA ALA A 411 29.39 -7.16 -21.94
C ALA A 411 28.77 -5.77 -21.77
N VAL A 412 28.10 -5.50 -20.64
CA VAL A 412 27.46 -4.20 -20.39
C VAL A 412 28.53 -3.18 -19.99
N GLU A 413 28.61 -2.08 -20.73
CA GLU A 413 29.55 -0.98 -20.45
C GLU A 413 28.90 0.21 -19.74
N ASN A 414 27.61 0.45 -19.99
CA ASN A 414 26.84 1.54 -19.37
C ASN A 414 25.59 0.97 -18.71
N LEU A 415 25.18 1.56 -17.60
CA LEU A 415 24.00 1.17 -16.85
C LEU A 415 23.42 2.38 -16.10
N ILE A 416 22.19 2.22 -15.61
CA ILE A 416 21.48 3.24 -14.85
C ILE A 416 21.44 2.84 -13.37
N ILE A 417 21.78 3.75 -12.46
CA ILE A 417 21.62 3.55 -11.02
C ILE A 417 20.39 4.31 -10.53
N THR A 418 19.48 3.62 -9.86
CA THR A 418 18.21 4.20 -9.39
C THR A 418 18.37 5.03 -8.11
N ASP A 419 19.37 4.71 -7.30
CA ASP A 419 19.75 5.48 -6.11
C ASP A 419 21.27 5.49 -5.97
N VAL A 420 21.89 6.59 -6.38
CA VAL A 420 23.35 6.73 -6.43
C VAL A 420 23.96 6.70 -5.03
N LYS A 421 23.28 7.29 -4.03
CA LYS A 421 23.80 7.35 -2.66
C LYS A 421 23.75 5.98 -2.01
N LEU A 422 22.62 5.29 -2.12
CA LEU A 422 22.45 3.94 -1.60
C LEU A 422 23.37 2.94 -2.29
N MET A 423 23.56 3.05 -3.61
CA MET A 423 24.48 2.18 -4.35
C MET A 423 25.94 2.42 -3.94
N ALA A 424 26.37 3.67 -3.77
CA ALA A 424 27.70 3.96 -3.24
C ALA A 424 27.88 3.41 -1.81
N LYS A 425 26.86 3.57 -0.96
CA LYS A 425 26.87 3.03 0.40
C LYS A 425 26.90 1.50 0.42
N THR A 426 26.24 0.86 -0.54
CA THR A 426 26.31 -0.58 -0.75
C THR A 426 27.73 -1.04 -1.03
N GLY A 427 28.44 -0.36 -1.94
CA GLY A 427 29.84 -0.68 -2.25
C GLY A 427 30.80 -0.47 -1.07
N GLU A 428 30.54 0.55 -0.23
CA GLU A 428 31.27 0.76 1.03
C GLU A 428 31.04 -0.39 2.03
N LEU A 429 29.78 -0.82 2.18
CA LEU A 429 29.39 -1.82 3.18
C LEU A 429 29.78 -3.25 2.81
N LEU A 430 30.01 -3.54 1.53
CA LEU A 430 30.50 -4.84 1.04
C LEU A 430 32.00 -4.98 1.27
N CYS A 431 32.40 -5.18 2.53
CA CYS A 431 33.78 -5.38 2.94
C CYS A 431 33.90 -6.51 4.00
N ASP A 432 35.11 -7.00 4.19
CA ASP A 432 35.37 -8.14 5.09
C ASP A 432 35.06 -7.79 6.56
N GLU A 433 35.20 -6.53 6.96
CA GLU A 433 34.85 -6.06 8.30
C GLU A 433 33.35 -6.20 8.62
N ASN A 434 32.49 -6.16 7.58
CA ASN A 434 31.05 -6.28 7.71
C ASN A 434 30.53 -7.70 7.41
N ILE A 435 31.41 -8.68 7.21
CA ILE A 435 31.00 -10.00 6.71
C ILE A 435 29.98 -10.70 7.62
N ASP A 436 30.10 -10.55 8.94
CA ASP A 436 29.20 -11.18 9.90
C ASP A 436 27.77 -10.60 9.79
N VAL A 437 27.64 -9.27 9.70
CA VAL A 437 26.32 -8.64 9.55
C VAL A 437 25.74 -8.85 8.15
N LEU A 438 26.57 -8.90 7.11
CA LEU A 438 26.13 -9.21 5.73
C LEU A 438 25.60 -10.63 5.61
N LYS A 439 26.25 -11.62 6.23
CA LYS A 439 25.76 -13.01 6.25
C LYS A 439 24.44 -13.13 6.99
N THR A 440 24.33 -12.45 8.14
CA THR A 440 23.09 -12.38 8.91
C THR A 440 21.98 -11.70 8.12
N TYR A 441 22.28 -10.59 7.44
CA TYR A 441 21.36 -9.87 6.58
C TYR A 441 20.84 -10.75 5.43
N VAL A 442 21.72 -11.44 4.71
CA VAL A 442 21.35 -12.36 3.63
C VAL A 442 20.49 -13.52 4.14
N ARG A 443 20.85 -14.09 5.30
CA ARG A 443 20.05 -15.13 5.96
C ARG A 443 18.65 -14.62 6.27
N THR A 444 18.53 -13.46 6.89
CA THR A 444 17.24 -12.80 7.21
C THR A 444 16.42 -12.54 5.95
N LYS A 445 17.02 -11.99 4.89
CA LYS A 445 16.33 -11.75 3.62
C LYS A 445 15.84 -13.05 2.98
N LEU A 446 16.69 -14.08 2.90
CA LEU A 446 16.32 -15.35 2.29
C LEU A 446 15.19 -16.04 3.05
N ILE A 447 15.28 -16.13 4.38
CA ILE A 447 14.22 -16.80 5.16
C ILE A 447 12.92 -15.99 5.14
N THR A 448 12.96 -14.67 5.28
CA THR A 448 11.76 -13.83 5.22
C THR A 448 11.07 -13.91 3.86
N ASN A 449 11.83 -13.84 2.76
CA ASN A 449 11.27 -13.87 1.40
C ASN A 449 10.73 -15.25 0.99
N THR A 450 11.09 -16.32 1.70
CA THR A 450 10.66 -17.68 1.39
C THR A 450 9.72 -18.29 2.44
N ALA A 451 9.53 -17.62 3.59
CA ALA A 451 8.77 -18.13 4.73
C ALA A 451 7.36 -18.61 4.35
N SER A 452 6.64 -17.85 3.53
CA SER A 452 5.27 -18.18 3.06
C SER A 452 5.19 -19.43 2.17
N LEU A 453 6.33 -19.88 1.63
CA LEU A 453 6.49 -21.01 0.70
C LEU A 453 7.01 -22.29 1.39
N LEU A 454 7.29 -22.23 2.69
CA LEU A 454 7.87 -23.33 3.48
C LEU A 454 6.81 -23.93 4.41
N SER A 455 7.15 -24.22 5.67
CA SER A 455 6.22 -24.77 6.67
C SER A 455 5.16 -23.78 7.15
N LYS A 456 4.12 -24.30 7.80
CA LYS A 456 3.08 -23.49 8.45
C LYS A 456 3.65 -22.57 9.52
N GLU A 457 4.60 -23.04 10.32
CA GLU A 457 5.27 -22.23 11.36
C GLU A 457 5.96 -20.99 10.78
N LEU A 458 6.68 -21.13 9.67
CA LEU A 458 7.35 -20.02 8.99
C LEU A 458 6.35 -19.08 8.32
N GLN A 459 5.32 -19.64 7.67
CA GLN A 459 4.22 -18.87 7.10
C GLN A 459 3.52 -18.04 8.18
N ASP A 460 3.21 -18.64 9.33
CA ASP A 460 2.51 -18.00 10.43
C ASP A 460 3.35 -16.88 11.07
N ALA A 461 4.67 -17.05 11.14
CA ALA A 461 5.59 -16.02 11.64
C ALA A 461 5.54 -14.74 10.79
N ILE A 462 5.63 -14.85 9.46
CA ILE A 462 5.55 -13.68 8.57
C ILE A 462 4.14 -13.08 8.55
N THR A 463 3.08 -13.90 8.53
CA THR A 463 1.71 -13.38 8.56
C THR A 463 1.39 -12.71 9.90
N GLY A 464 1.94 -13.21 11.01
CA GLY A 464 1.79 -12.63 12.34
C GLY A 464 2.46 -11.27 12.45
N PHE A 465 3.67 -11.12 11.92
CA PHE A 465 4.34 -9.83 11.83
C PHE A 465 3.52 -8.82 11.01
N ASN A 466 3.10 -9.21 9.80
CA ASN A 466 2.29 -8.35 8.93
C ASN A 466 0.96 -7.96 9.59
N ALA A 467 0.32 -8.88 10.31
CA ALA A 467 -0.92 -8.61 11.03
C ALA A 467 -0.73 -7.53 12.10
N VAL A 468 0.33 -7.62 12.91
CA VAL A 468 0.61 -6.59 13.92
C VAL A 468 1.02 -5.27 13.28
N PHE A 469 1.89 -5.31 12.26
CA PHE A 469 2.38 -4.11 11.57
C PHE A 469 1.26 -3.33 10.89
N LEU A 470 0.29 -4.03 10.29
CA LEU A 470 -0.84 -3.46 9.56
C LEU A 470 -2.10 -3.31 10.42
N GLY A 471 -2.07 -3.73 11.70
CA GLY A 471 -3.21 -3.61 12.62
C GLY A 471 -4.40 -4.53 12.31
N LEU A 472 -4.15 -5.73 11.77
CA LEU A 472 -5.17 -6.73 11.49
C LEU A 472 -5.69 -7.38 12.79
N SER A 473 -7.01 -7.57 12.86
CA SER A 473 -7.69 -8.30 13.94
C SER A 473 -7.88 -9.79 13.66
N SER A 474 -7.75 -10.21 12.40
CA SER A 474 -7.96 -11.59 11.94
C SER A 474 -7.12 -11.91 10.70
N THR A 475 -6.86 -13.20 10.47
CA THR A 475 -6.06 -13.72 9.38
C THR A 475 -6.92 -14.39 8.31
N MET A 476 -6.44 -14.43 7.06
CA MET A 476 -7.09 -15.16 5.98
C MET A 476 -7.17 -16.67 6.29
N SER A 477 -8.12 -17.36 5.67
CA SER A 477 -8.17 -18.83 5.73
C SER A 477 -6.97 -19.45 5.01
N ASP A 478 -6.54 -20.64 5.42
CA ASP A 478 -5.46 -21.37 4.74
C ASP A 478 -5.79 -21.64 3.26
N GLU A 479 -7.08 -21.80 2.92
CA GLU A 479 -7.53 -21.98 1.54
C GLU A 479 -7.34 -20.70 0.71
N ASP A 480 -7.64 -19.54 1.28
CA ASP A 480 -7.46 -18.25 0.59
C ASP A 480 -5.98 -17.89 0.48
N ILE A 481 -5.15 -18.19 1.49
CA ILE A 481 -3.69 -18.04 1.42
C ILE A 481 -3.13 -18.91 0.28
N ALA A 482 -3.57 -20.17 0.21
CA ALA A 482 -3.17 -21.09 -0.85
C ALA A 482 -3.61 -20.61 -2.24
N PHE A 483 -4.85 -20.14 -2.37
CA PHE A 483 -5.37 -19.59 -3.61
C PHE A 483 -4.63 -18.32 -4.05
N ASN A 484 -4.38 -17.38 -3.13
CA ASN A 484 -3.66 -16.14 -3.44
C ASN A 484 -2.24 -16.42 -3.93
N LEU A 485 -1.56 -17.42 -3.36
CA LEU A 485 -0.25 -17.86 -3.85
C LEU A 485 -0.33 -18.50 -5.25
N LEU A 486 -1.37 -19.30 -5.52
CA LEU A 486 -1.60 -19.82 -6.87
C LEU A 486 -1.84 -18.67 -7.84
N ASN A 487 -2.72 -17.73 -7.51
CA ASN A 487 -3.10 -16.63 -8.39
C ASN A 487 -1.91 -15.70 -8.66
N SER A 488 -1.08 -15.40 -7.65
CA SER A 488 0.10 -14.53 -7.84
C SER A 488 1.13 -15.13 -8.80
N VAL A 489 1.27 -16.45 -8.80
CA VAL A 489 2.22 -17.16 -9.68
C VAL A 489 1.59 -17.48 -11.04
N MET A 490 0.34 -17.92 -11.10
CA MET A 490 -0.30 -18.44 -12.32
C MET A 490 -1.31 -17.45 -12.92
N SER A 491 -1.22 -16.16 -12.59
CA SER A 491 -2.19 -15.12 -12.96
C SER A 491 -2.44 -15.04 -14.47
N GLY A 492 -1.39 -15.16 -15.30
CA GLY A 492 -1.51 -15.09 -16.76
C GLY A 492 -2.37 -16.23 -17.33
N TYR A 493 -2.19 -17.45 -16.82
CA TYR A 493 -2.99 -18.60 -17.24
C TYR A 493 -4.44 -18.49 -16.76
N LEU A 494 -4.63 -18.15 -15.48
CA LEU A 494 -5.96 -17.99 -14.89
C LEU A 494 -6.74 -16.84 -15.53
N GLY A 495 -6.05 -15.75 -15.86
CA GLY A 495 -6.61 -14.58 -16.52
C GLY A 495 -7.16 -14.86 -17.91
N ARG A 496 -6.49 -15.73 -18.66
CA ARG A 496 -6.99 -16.20 -19.96
C ARG A 496 -8.34 -16.90 -19.82
N VAL A 497 -8.48 -17.82 -18.88
CA VAL A 497 -9.75 -18.53 -18.64
C VAL A 497 -10.81 -17.57 -18.08
N TYR A 498 -10.42 -16.60 -17.25
CA TYR A 498 -11.31 -15.57 -16.72
C TYR A 498 -11.97 -14.75 -17.84
N VAL A 499 -11.19 -14.22 -18.79
CA VAL A 499 -11.76 -13.38 -19.87
C VAL A 499 -12.63 -14.18 -20.83
N GLU A 500 -12.27 -15.42 -21.12
CA GLU A 500 -13.09 -16.34 -21.93
C GLU A 500 -14.48 -16.59 -21.31
N LYS A 501 -14.59 -16.57 -19.97
CA LYS A 501 -15.84 -16.82 -19.24
C LYS A 501 -16.64 -15.56 -18.89
N TYR A 502 -15.97 -14.44 -18.57
CA TYR A 502 -16.59 -13.34 -17.84
C TYR A 502 -16.53 -11.96 -18.51
N PHE A 503 -15.85 -11.80 -19.64
CA PHE A 503 -15.72 -10.50 -20.29
C PHE A 503 -16.39 -10.46 -21.67
N SER A 504 -17.26 -9.46 -21.89
CA SER A 504 -18.05 -9.32 -23.13
C SER A 504 -17.27 -8.53 -24.20
N PRO A 505 -17.34 -8.94 -25.48
CA PRO A 505 -16.86 -8.13 -26.59
C PRO A 505 -17.57 -6.77 -26.70
N GLU A 506 -18.83 -6.69 -26.25
CA GLU A 506 -19.63 -5.47 -26.24
C GLU A 506 -19.07 -4.44 -25.25
N ALA A 507 -18.73 -4.84 -24.02
CA ALA A 507 -18.09 -3.96 -23.04
C ALA A 507 -16.74 -3.44 -23.56
N LYS A 508 -15.95 -4.31 -24.22
CA LYS A 508 -14.68 -3.90 -24.84
C LYS A 508 -14.90 -2.78 -25.85
N ALA A 509 -15.84 -2.96 -26.78
CA ALA A 509 -16.12 -1.97 -27.82
C ALA A 509 -16.66 -0.65 -27.25
N ASP A 510 -17.53 -0.70 -26.24
CA ASP A 510 -18.07 0.50 -25.59
C ASP A 510 -16.97 1.31 -24.88
N VAL A 511 -16.08 0.62 -24.15
CA VAL A 511 -14.93 1.25 -23.48
C VAL A 511 -13.93 1.81 -24.49
N GLU A 512 -13.65 1.11 -25.59
CA GLU A 512 -12.81 1.62 -26.68
C GLU A 512 -13.37 2.94 -27.25
N ASN A 513 -14.69 3.00 -27.52
CA ASN A 513 -15.34 4.24 -27.99
C ASN A 513 -15.23 5.38 -26.95
N MET A 514 -15.36 5.07 -25.66
CA MET A 514 -15.23 6.05 -24.58
C MET A 514 -13.80 6.62 -24.51
N VAL A 515 -12.79 5.77 -24.68
CA VAL A 515 -11.39 6.20 -24.75
C VAL A 515 -11.17 7.17 -25.90
N ASP A 516 -11.65 6.84 -27.10
CA ASP A 516 -11.51 7.69 -28.29
C ASP A 516 -12.14 9.07 -28.06
N GLU A 517 -13.34 9.13 -27.47
CA GLU A 517 -14.02 10.38 -27.13
C GLU A 517 -13.25 11.22 -26.09
N ILE A 518 -12.69 10.57 -25.06
CA ILE A 518 -11.89 11.25 -24.03
C ILE A 518 -10.60 11.81 -24.64
N ILE A 519 -9.92 11.06 -25.53
CA ILE A 519 -8.74 11.54 -26.25
C ILE A 519 -9.08 12.76 -27.10
N GLU A 520 -10.16 12.72 -27.87
CA GLU A 520 -10.59 13.85 -28.70
C GLU A 520 -10.98 15.08 -27.84
N THR A 521 -11.61 14.85 -26.69
CA THR A 521 -11.91 15.92 -25.73
C THR A 521 -10.64 16.54 -25.17
N TYR A 522 -9.64 15.74 -24.83
CA TYR A 522 -8.33 16.23 -24.41
C TYR A 522 -7.65 17.11 -25.45
N LYS A 523 -7.69 16.71 -26.73
CA LYS A 523 -7.17 17.54 -27.84
C LYS A 523 -7.87 18.90 -27.91
N LYS A 524 -9.21 18.92 -27.81
CA LYS A 524 -10.00 20.16 -27.78
C LYS A 524 -9.59 21.06 -26.60
N ARG A 525 -9.42 20.47 -25.40
CA ARG A 525 -9.03 21.19 -24.18
C ARG A 525 -7.64 21.80 -24.31
N ILE A 526 -6.65 21.00 -24.70
CA ILE A 526 -5.26 21.43 -24.94
C ILE A 526 -5.21 22.60 -25.93
N GLY A 527 -5.98 22.53 -27.02
CA GLY A 527 -6.06 23.62 -28.01
C GLY A 527 -6.50 24.96 -27.43
N ARG A 528 -7.32 24.95 -26.36
CA ARG A 528 -7.88 26.15 -25.71
C ARG A 528 -7.07 26.67 -24.52
N LEU A 529 -6.04 25.96 -24.07
CA LEU A 529 -5.22 26.41 -22.93
C LEU A 529 -4.58 27.77 -23.25
N ASP A 530 -4.80 28.76 -22.40
CA ASP A 530 -4.31 30.13 -22.59
C ASP A 530 -2.85 30.31 -22.14
N TRP A 531 -2.39 29.41 -21.29
CA TRP A 531 -1.07 29.42 -20.67
C TRP A 531 0.00 28.66 -21.45
N MET A 532 -0.38 27.96 -22.52
CA MET A 532 0.51 27.10 -23.29
C MET A 532 0.63 27.56 -24.75
N GLY A 533 1.86 27.73 -25.25
CA GLY A 533 2.13 28.14 -26.62
C GLY A 533 1.76 27.09 -27.68
N ASP A 534 1.55 27.53 -28.93
CA ASP A 534 1.09 26.69 -30.04
C ASP A 534 2.02 25.50 -30.34
N ASN A 535 3.34 25.66 -30.16
CA ASN A 535 4.30 24.58 -30.38
C ASN A 535 4.14 23.45 -29.35
N THR A 536 4.00 23.82 -28.07
CA THR A 536 3.82 22.85 -26.97
C THR A 536 2.45 22.17 -27.06
N LYS A 537 1.39 22.91 -27.46
CA LYS A 537 0.08 22.34 -27.81
C LYS A 537 0.17 21.31 -28.94
N ALA A 538 0.85 21.64 -30.03
CA ALA A 538 1.01 20.72 -31.15
C ALA A 538 1.78 19.45 -30.72
N ALA A 539 2.79 19.57 -29.85
CA ALA A 539 3.51 18.43 -29.30
C ALA A 539 2.64 17.55 -28.40
N ALA A 540 1.84 18.16 -27.51
CA ALA A 540 0.92 17.44 -26.64
C ALA A 540 -0.20 16.71 -27.44
N ILE A 541 -0.77 17.35 -28.46
CA ILE A 541 -1.75 16.73 -29.36
C ILE A 541 -1.11 15.55 -30.10
N LYS A 542 0.11 15.71 -30.62
CA LYS A 542 0.82 14.63 -31.29
C LYS A 542 1.08 13.43 -30.36
N LYS A 543 1.31 13.68 -29.06
CA LYS A 543 1.45 12.64 -28.05
C LYS A 543 0.15 11.86 -27.83
N LEU A 544 -1.00 12.55 -27.81
CA LEU A 544 -2.32 11.90 -27.80
C LEU A 544 -2.57 11.09 -29.07
N ASP A 545 -2.22 11.64 -30.25
CA ASP A 545 -2.39 10.94 -31.54
C ASP A 545 -1.57 9.63 -31.63
N SER A 546 -0.47 9.53 -30.88
CA SER A 546 0.40 8.35 -30.85
C SER A 546 0.18 7.46 -29.63
N MET A 547 -0.88 7.68 -28.86
CA MET A 547 -1.18 6.88 -27.67
C MET A 547 -1.66 5.48 -28.06
N THR A 548 -1.10 4.45 -27.43
CA THR A 548 -1.55 3.07 -27.61
C THR A 548 -2.64 2.73 -26.59
N ILE A 549 -3.71 2.08 -27.03
CA ILE A 549 -4.87 1.76 -26.21
C ILE A 549 -4.96 0.23 -26.07
N LYS A 550 -5.05 -0.28 -24.84
CA LYS A 550 -5.13 -1.72 -24.53
C LYS A 550 -6.31 -2.02 -23.60
N ILE A 551 -7.39 -2.60 -24.12
CA ILE A 551 -8.63 -2.85 -23.38
C ILE A 551 -8.91 -4.35 -23.22
N GLY A 552 -9.19 -4.76 -21.98
CA GLY A 552 -9.62 -6.09 -21.59
C GLY A 552 -8.47 -7.09 -21.41
N TYR A 553 -7.83 -7.47 -22.51
CA TYR A 553 -6.86 -8.57 -22.55
C TYR A 553 -5.92 -8.46 -23.77
N PRO A 554 -4.74 -9.11 -23.75
CA PRO A 554 -3.82 -9.10 -24.87
C PRO A 554 -4.34 -9.87 -26.10
N ASP A 555 -4.05 -9.37 -27.30
CA ASP A 555 -4.37 -10.07 -28.55
C ASP A 555 -3.53 -11.34 -28.76
N LYS A 556 -2.37 -11.42 -28.11
CA LYS A 556 -1.45 -12.56 -28.15
C LYS A 556 -1.08 -12.98 -26.74
N TRP A 557 -1.18 -14.27 -26.47
CA TRP A 557 -0.81 -14.86 -25.18
C TRP A 557 0.60 -15.42 -25.26
N GLU A 558 1.48 -14.94 -24.40
CA GLU A 558 2.75 -15.60 -24.11
C GLU A 558 2.54 -16.74 -23.12
N ASP A 559 3.30 -17.82 -23.28
CA ASP A 559 3.39 -18.90 -22.29
C ASP A 559 4.74 -18.80 -21.55
N PRO A 560 4.80 -18.10 -20.40
CA PRO A 560 6.05 -17.96 -19.64
C PRO A 560 6.50 -19.27 -18.99
N TYR A 561 5.65 -20.30 -18.96
CA TYR A 561 5.95 -21.57 -18.32
C TYR A 561 6.11 -22.70 -19.33
N GLU A 562 6.08 -22.45 -20.64
CA GLU A 562 6.07 -23.47 -21.71
C GLU A 562 7.10 -24.57 -21.44
N ASN A 563 8.34 -24.14 -21.12
CA ASN A 563 9.52 -24.99 -20.91
C ASN A 563 9.79 -25.33 -19.43
N ILE A 564 8.87 -25.04 -18.51
CA ILE A 564 9.02 -25.30 -17.08
C ILE A 564 8.14 -26.50 -16.70
N GLU A 565 8.78 -27.52 -16.14
CA GLU A 565 8.09 -28.67 -15.56
C GLU A 565 7.75 -28.39 -14.09
N MET A 566 6.46 -28.30 -13.77
CA MET A 566 5.98 -28.22 -12.39
C MET A 566 6.04 -29.61 -11.75
N LYS A 567 6.81 -29.77 -10.68
CA LYS A 567 7.01 -31.07 -10.01
C LYS A 567 6.15 -31.16 -8.77
N SER A 568 5.33 -32.19 -8.70
CA SER A 568 4.59 -32.54 -7.48
C SER A 568 5.53 -33.11 -6.41
N TYR A 569 5.05 -33.23 -5.16
CA TYR A 569 5.78 -33.95 -4.12
C TYR A 569 6.02 -35.44 -4.44
N LYS A 570 5.11 -36.07 -5.21
CA LYS A 570 5.27 -37.47 -5.65
C LYS A 570 6.43 -37.64 -6.63
N ASP A 571 6.76 -36.58 -7.37
CA ASP A 571 7.85 -36.54 -8.34
C ASP A 571 9.16 -36.00 -7.73
N GLY A 572 9.21 -35.88 -6.39
CA GLY A 572 10.37 -35.35 -5.66
C GLY A 572 10.51 -33.83 -5.70
N GLY A 573 9.45 -33.11 -6.07
CA GLY A 573 9.40 -31.64 -6.07
C GLY A 573 9.17 -31.02 -4.68
N SER A 574 9.08 -29.69 -4.67
CA SER A 574 8.62 -28.89 -3.53
C SER A 574 8.04 -27.57 -4.05
N LEU A 575 7.19 -26.91 -3.26
CA LEU A 575 6.64 -25.61 -3.60
C LEU A 575 7.74 -24.59 -3.94
N ILE A 576 8.70 -24.39 -3.04
CA ILE A 576 9.83 -23.48 -3.27
C ILE A 576 10.73 -23.93 -4.43
N GLY A 577 10.86 -25.24 -4.68
CA GLY A 577 11.59 -25.75 -5.84
C GLY A 577 10.93 -25.36 -7.17
N ASN A 578 9.60 -25.43 -7.25
CA ASN A 578 8.84 -24.95 -8.42
C ASN A 578 8.98 -23.43 -8.57
N ILE A 579 8.90 -22.68 -7.47
CA ILE A 579 9.13 -21.22 -7.49
C ILE A 579 10.53 -20.90 -8.02
N PHE A 580 11.58 -21.53 -7.51
CA PHE A 580 12.95 -21.31 -8.00
C PHE A 580 13.14 -21.69 -9.48
N ALA A 581 12.47 -22.73 -9.96
CA ALA A 581 12.48 -23.05 -11.39
C ALA A 581 11.82 -21.95 -12.23
N ILE A 582 10.70 -21.39 -11.75
CA ILE A 582 9.99 -20.27 -12.39
C ILE A 582 10.86 -19.01 -12.41
N THR A 583 11.34 -18.57 -11.25
CA THR A 583 12.09 -17.33 -11.10
C THR A 583 13.46 -17.40 -11.78
N SER A 584 14.12 -18.58 -11.80
CA SER A 584 15.35 -18.78 -12.57
C SER A 584 15.11 -18.62 -14.07
N ALA A 585 14.04 -19.22 -14.62
CA ALA A 585 13.71 -19.08 -16.03
C ALA A 585 13.36 -17.63 -16.41
N GLN A 586 12.62 -16.93 -15.54
CA GLN A 586 12.31 -15.50 -15.71
C GLN A 586 13.59 -14.66 -15.70
N ALA A 587 14.49 -14.86 -14.74
CA ALA A 587 15.76 -14.14 -14.68
C ALA A 587 16.61 -14.39 -15.94
N GLN A 588 16.66 -15.63 -16.44
CA GLN A 588 17.36 -15.96 -17.69
C GLN A 588 16.72 -15.26 -18.90
N HIS A 589 15.39 -15.26 -19.00
CA HIS A 589 14.69 -14.57 -20.07
C HIS A 589 14.97 -13.06 -20.05
N THR A 590 14.84 -12.43 -18.88
CA THR A 590 15.08 -10.99 -18.67
C THR A 590 16.50 -10.60 -19.08
N LYS A 591 17.51 -11.43 -18.81
CA LYS A 591 18.90 -11.20 -19.27
C LYS A 591 19.02 -11.12 -20.80
N THR A 592 18.20 -11.86 -21.55
CA THR A 592 18.21 -11.81 -23.03
C THR A 592 17.63 -10.52 -23.61
N LEU A 593 16.94 -9.70 -22.81
CA LEU A 593 16.28 -8.49 -23.28
C LEU A 593 17.27 -7.43 -23.74
N LEU A 594 18.48 -7.37 -23.17
CA LEU A 594 19.51 -6.39 -23.55
C LEU A 594 19.89 -6.48 -25.05
N ASP A 595 19.77 -7.66 -25.65
CA ASP A 595 20.08 -7.90 -27.07
C ASP A 595 18.84 -7.81 -27.98
N LYS A 596 17.68 -7.43 -27.43
CA LYS A 596 16.39 -7.38 -28.12
C LYS A 596 15.80 -5.97 -28.14
N PRO A 597 14.95 -5.65 -29.13
CA PRO A 597 14.11 -4.46 -29.04
C PRO A 597 13.04 -4.65 -27.94
N VAL A 598 12.55 -3.54 -27.39
CA VAL A 598 11.42 -3.53 -26.45
C VAL A 598 10.17 -4.08 -27.13
N ASP A 599 9.52 -5.07 -26.49
CA ASP A 599 8.21 -5.56 -26.90
C ASP A 599 7.11 -4.65 -26.36
N LYS A 600 6.57 -3.78 -27.23
CA LYS A 600 5.47 -2.88 -26.90
C LYS A 600 4.09 -3.56 -26.87
N SER A 601 4.00 -4.84 -27.24
CA SER A 601 2.74 -5.59 -27.17
C SER A 601 2.47 -6.23 -25.80
N ALA A 602 3.51 -6.35 -24.96
CA ALA A 602 3.42 -6.93 -23.62
C ALA A 602 2.48 -6.16 -22.69
N TRP A 603 1.92 -6.86 -21.70
CA TRP A 603 1.06 -6.31 -20.66
C TRP A 603 1.73 -6.45 -19.30
N LEU A 604 1.66 -5.41 -18.47
CA LEU A 604 2.21 -5.42 -17.10
C LEU A 604 1.23 -5.95 -16.06
N MET A 605 -0.05 -6.09 -16.41
CA MET A 605 -1.12 -6.57 -15.53
C MET A 605 -1.88 -7.71 -16.18
N PRO A 606 -2.25 -8.75 -15.41
CA PRO A 606 -3.09 -9.82 -15.92
C PRO A 606 -4.56 -9.33 -16.08
N PRO A 607 -5.33 -9.89 -17.02
CA PRO A 607 -6.65 -9.36 -17.40
C PRO A 607 -7.67 -9.26 -16.27
N GLN A 608 -7.61 -10.13 -15.27
CA GLN A 608 -8.54 -10.17 -14.14
C GLN A 608 -8.26 -9.10 -13.06
N MET A 609 -7.10 -8.44 -13.14
CA MET A 609 -6.69 -7.48 -12.12
C MET A 609 -7.63 -6.27 -12.13
N VAL A 610 -7.99 -5.78 -10.94
CA VAL A 610 -8.82 -4.58 -10.78
C VAL A 610 -7.89 -3.40 -10.61
N ASN A 611 -7.40 -2.88 -11.73
CA ASN A 611 -6.56 -1.69 -11.77
C ASN A 611 -6.55 -1.11 -13.19
N ALA A 612 -5.84 0.00 -13.40
CA ALA A 612 -5.49 0.54 -14.71
C ALA A 612 -4.05 1.12 -14.63
N TYR A 613 -3.44 1.41 -15.78
CA TYR A 613 -2.17 2.14 -15.79
C TYR A 613 -1.90 2.88 -17.09
N TYR A 614 -1.13 3.95 -16.97
CA TYR A 614 -0.35 4.55 -18.04
C TYR A 614 1.12 4.15 -17.95
N ASN A 615 1.72 3.83 -19.10
CA ASN A 615 3.16 3.57 -19.20
C ASN A 615 3.81 4.57 -20.16
N ALA A 616 4.66 5.43 -19.60
CA ALA A 616 5.31 6.51 -20.33
C ALA A 616 6.25 6.03 -21.45
N LEU A 617 6.93 4.89 -21.28
CA LEU A 617 7.89 4.37 -22.26
C LEU A 617 7.20 3.86 -23.54
N ASN A 618 5.97 3.40 -23.41
CA ASN A 618 5.17 2.94 -24.54
C ASN A 618 4.13 3.98 -24.98
N ASN A 619 3.96 5.07 -24.21
CA ASN A 619 2.86 6.03 -24.37
C ASN A 619 1.53 5.28 -24.52
N GLU A 620 1.22 4.43 -23.55
CA GLU A 620 0.07 3.52 -23.61
C GLU A 620 -0.77 3.59 -22.34
N ILE A 621 -2.08 3.40 -22.50
CA ILE A 621 -3.04 3.22 -21.40
C ILE A 621 -3.63 1.83 -21.48
N VAL A 622 -3.80 1.19 -20.32
CA VAL A 622 -4.21 -0.20 -20.22
C VAL A 622 -5.29 -0.41 -19.18
N PHE A 623 -6.38 -1.07 -19.58
CA PHE A 623 -7.54 -1.37 -18.74
C PHE A 623 -7.85 -2.86 -18.80
N PRO A 624 -7.32 -3.67 -17.86
CA PRO A 624 -7.69 -5.08 -17.72
C PRO A 624 -9.21 -5.28 -17.62
N ALA A 625 -9.72 -6.41 -18.13
CA ALA A 625 -11.13 -6.76 -18.07
C ALA A 625 -11.70 -6.73 -16.63
N GLY A 626 -10.86 -7.01 -15.63
CA GLY A 626 -11.23 -7.08 -14.22
C GLY A 626 -11.78 -5.78 -13.65
N ILE A 627 -11.38 -4.61 -14.14
CA ILE A 627 -11.92 -3.31 -13.68
C ILE A 627 -13.20 -2.89 -14.43
N LEU A 628 -13.48 -3.50 -15.59
CA LEU A 628 -14.60 -3.12 -16.47
C LEU A 628 -15.92 -3.77 -16.03
N GLN A 629 -16.29 -3.53 -14.77
CA GLN A 629 -17.52 -4.00 -14.14
C GLN A 629 -17.95 -3.07 -13.00
N PRO A 630 -19.17 -3.21 -12.43
CA PRO A 630 -19.64 -2.31 -11.39
C PRO A 630 -18.73 -2.37 -10.15
N PRO A 631 -18.51 -1.23 -9.46
CA PRO A 631 -19.16 0.06 -9.65
C PRO A 631 -18.47 0.98 -10.68
N PHE A 632 -17.37 0.56 -11.32
CA PHE A 632 -16.62 1.41 -12.24
C PHE A 632 -17.31 1.52 -13.60
N TYR A 633 -17.77 0.39 -14.13
CA TYR A 633 -18.44 0.32 -15.43
C TYR A 633 -19.65 -0.62 -15.37
N ASP A 634 -20.79 -0.20 -15.91
CA ASP A 634 -21.96 -1.07 -16.08
C ASP A 634 -22.61 -0.78 -17.43
N GLU A 635 -22.76 -1.81 -18.27
CA GLU A 635 -23.48 -1.72 -19.56
C GLU A 635 -24.92 -1.22 -19.38
N LYS A 636 -25.51 -1.36 -18.19
CA LYS A 636 -26.89 -0.95 -17.86
C LYS A 636 -26.97 0.40 -17.15
N ALA A 637 -25.85 0.99 -16.74
CA ALA A 637 -25.85 2.30 -16.11
C ALA A 637 -26.05 3.42 -17.13
N SER A 638 -26.39 4.61 -16.63
CA SER A 638 -26.44 5.79 -17.50
C SER A 638 -25.03 6.16 -17.98
N ARG A 639 -24.96 6.90 -19.09
CA ARG A 639 -23.68 7.42 -19.61
C ARG A 639 -22.97 8.26 -18.57
N GLU A 640 -23.69 9.13 -17.85
CA GLU A 640 -23.17 9.98 -16.78
C GLU A 640 -22.56 9.18 -15.64
N GLN A 641 -23.15 8.04 -15.27
CA GLN A 641 -22.61 7.14 -14.24
C GLN A 641 -21.32 6.47 -14.69
N ASN A 642 -21.28 5.95 -15.92
CA ASN A 642 -20.06 5.35 -16.49
C ASN A 642 -18.96 6.40 -16.68
N LEU A 643 -19.31 7.63 -17.04
CA LEU A 643 -18.39 8.76 -17.10
C LEU A 643 -17.84 9.11 -15.70
N GLY A 644 -18.67 9.08 -14.66
CA GLY A 644 -18.23 9.32 -13.27
C GLY A 644 -17.35 8.21 -12.69
N GLY A 645 -17.56 6.98 -13.15
CA GLY A 645 -16.76 5.80 -12.81
C GLY A 645 -15.58 5.61 -13.77
N ILE A 646 -15.70 4.65 -14.69
CA ILE A 646 -14.60 4.25 -15.58
C ILE A 646 -14.13 5.38 -16.50
N GLY A 647 -15.01 6.30 -16.92
CA GLY A 647 -14.62 7.43 -17.74
C GLY A 647 -13.63 8.37 -17.04
N ALA A 648 -13.84 8.61 -15.74
CA ALA A 648 -12.92 9.39 -14.92
C ALA A 648 -11.57 8.68 -14.75
N ILE A 649 -11.56 7.35 -14.61
CA ILE A 649 -10.33 6.53 -14.54
C ILE A 649 -9.61 6.54 -15.91
N ILE A 650 -10.34 6.41 -17.02
CA ILE A 650 -9.76 6.50 -18.37
C ILE A 650 -9.08 7.84 -18.59
N ALA A 651 -9.79 8.92 -18.25
CA ALA A 651 -9.25 10.26 -18.36
C ALA A 651 -8.07 10.48 -17.40
N HIS A 652 -8.08 9.88 -16.20
CA HIS A 652 -6.95 9.88 -15.28
C HIS A 652 -5.69 9.26 -15.91
N GLU A 653 -5.79 8.05 -16.50
CA GLU A 653 -4.65 7.42 -17.18
C GLU A 653 -4.13 8.24 -18.37
N ILE A 654 -5.03 8.88 -19.13
CA ILE A 654 -4.61 9.79 -20.22
C ILE A 654 -3.89 11.01 -19.65
N THR A 655 -4.32 11.50 -18.49
CA THR A 655 -3.68 12.65 -17.82
C THR A 655 -2.27 12.32 -17.34
N HIS A 656 -1.98 11.07 -16.97
CA HIS A 656 -0.61 10.66 -16.65
C HIS A 656 0.37 10.87 -17.81
N ALA A 657 -0.08 10.93 -19.07
CA ALA A 657 0.77 11.35 -20.19
C ALA A 657 1.28 12.80 -20.04
N PHE A 658 0.67 13.58 -19.15
CA PHE A 658 0.90 15.00 -18.96
C PHE A 658 1.06 15.38 -17.47
N ASP A 659 1.14 14.42 -16.56
CA ASP A 659 1.43 14.73 -15.16
C ASP A 659 2.91 15.14 -14.98
N HIS A 660 3.37 15.29 -13.74
CA HIS A 660 4.75 15.71 -13.46
C HIS A 660 5.81 14.78 -14.08
N ASN A 661 5.54 13.47 -14.15
CA ASN A 661 6.46 12.48 -14.69
C ASN A 661 6.26 12.28 -16.19
N GLY A 662 5.03 12.03 -16.65
CA GLY A 662 4.73 11.78 -18.04
C GLY A 662 4.97 12.97 -18.96
N ALA A 663 4.85 14.21 -18.44
CA ALA A 663 5.21 15.42 -19.18
C ALA A 663 6.66 15.43 -19.68
N GLN A 664 7.55 14.64 -19.08
CA GLN A 664 8.96 14.57 -19.49
C GLN A 664 9.18 13.69 -20.72
N PHE A 665 8.18 12.89 -21.12
CA PHE A 665 8.27 11.94 -22.23
C PHE A 665 7.56 12.45 -23.48
N ASP A 666 8.16 12.27 -24.64
CA ASP A 666 7.53 12.55 -25.94
C ASP A 666 6.53 11.45 -26.34
N GLY A 667 5.80 11.64 -27.46
CA GLY A 667 4.82 10.66 -27.96
C GLY A 667 5.38 9.31 -28.41
N LYS A 668 6.71 9.15 -28.46
CA LYS A 668 7.36 7.86 -28.69
C LYS A 668 7.81 7.20 -27.39
N GLY A 669 7.59 7.85 -26.25
CA GLY A 669 7.98 7.40 -24.93
C GLY A 669 9.44 7.62 -24.59
N ASN A 670 10.13 8.58 -25.24
CA ASN A 670 11.48 8.96 -24.83
C ASN A 670 11.41 10.20 -23.94
N MET A 671 12.11 10.18 -22.81
CA MET A 671 12.34 11.33 -21.94
C MET A 671 13.13 12.38 -22.73
N ASN A 672 12.41 13.38 -23.23
CA ASN A 672 12.91 14.38 -24.16
C ASN A 672 12.14 15.67 -23.96
N ASN A 673 12.85 16.79 -23.84
CA ASN A 673 12.19 18.07 -23.61
C ASN A 673 11.48 18.56 -24.88
N TRP A 674 10.15 18.47 -24.89
CA TRP A 674 9.26 18.98 -25.93
C TRP A 674 8.56 20.29 -25.53
N TRP A 675 8.90 20.84 -24.36
CA TRP A 675 8.34 22.08 -23.84
C TRP A 675 9.17 23.29 -24.23
N THR A 676 8.53 24.45 -24.36
CA THR A 676 9.26 25.71 -24.23
C THR A 676 9.57 25.98 -22.74
N GLN A 677 10.60 26.78 -22.48
CA GLN A 677 10.97 27.12 -21.10
C GLN A 677 9.85 27.86 -20.36
N GLU A 678 9.14 28.75 -21.05
CA GLU A 678 8.03 29.53 -20.48
C GLU A 678 6.85 28.61 -20.13
N ASP A 679 6.40 27.77 -21.07
CA ASP A 679 5.29 26.84 -20.83
C ASP A 679 5.60 25.86 -19.68
N TYR A 680 6.83 25.35 -19.62
CA TYR A 680 7.24 24.43 -18.56
C TYR A 680 7.26 25.10 -17.18
N GLN A 681 7.72 26.36 -17.10
CA GLN A 681 7.69 27.12 -15.85
C GLN A 681 6.25 27.36 -15.37
N THR A 682 5.34 27.68 -16.29
CA THR A 682 3.92 27.85 -15.94
C THR A 682 3.28 26.51 -15.54
N PHE A 683 3.62 25.41 -16.20
CA PHE A 683 3.20 24.06 -15.80
C PHE A 683 3.67 23.74 -14.37
N GLN A 684 4.95 23.97 -14.05
CA GLN A 684 5.49 23.77 -12.71
C GLN A 684 4.78 24.62 -11.63
N GLN A 685 4.41 25.87 -11.95
CA GLN A 685 3.65 26.71 -11.02
C GLN A 685 2.24 26.14 -10.78
N LYS A 686 1.57 25.68 -11.83
CA LYS A 686 0.23 25.07 -11.73
C LYS A 686 0.25 23.77 -10.94
N THR A 687 1.21 22.88 -11.19
CA THR A 687 1.35 21.63 -10.44
C THR A 687 1.75 21.90 -8.99
N LYS A 688 2.58 22.90 -8.72
CA LYS A 688 2.87 23.34 -7.35
C LYS A 688 1.60 23.73 -6.57
N SER A 689 0.67 24.46 -7.20
CA SER A 689 -0.61 24.78 -6.56
C SER A 689 -1.45 23.54 -6.26
N VAL A 690 -1.34 22.47 -7.06
CA VAL A 690 -1.97 21.17 -6.76
C VAL A 690 -1.33 20.52 -5.53
N ALA A 691 0.01 20.51 -5.42
CA ALA A 691 0.68 20.00 -4.22
C ALA A 691 0.25 20.77 -2.96
N GLU A 692 0.22 22.10 -3.02
CA GLU A 692 -0.21 22.97 -1.92
C GLU A 692 -1.67 22.75 -1.50
N LEU A 693 -2.53 22.27 -2.41
CA LEU A 693 -3.92 21.94 -2.09
C LEU A 693 -4.05 20.70 -1.18
N TYR A 694 -3.09 19.77 -1.23
CA TYR A 694 -3.12 18.50 -0.49
C TYR A 694 -2.14 18.47 0.70
N GLU A 695 -1.12 19.31 0.69
CA GLU A 695 -0.06 19.32 1.70
C GLU A 695 -0.60 19.47 3.13
N GLY A 696 -0.17 18.57 4.02
CA GLY A 696 -0.49 18.63 5.44
C GLY A 696 -1.91 18.21 5.81
N LEU A 697 -2.73 17.76 4.85
CA LEU A 697 -4.05 17.21 5.15
C LEU A 697 -3.92 15.91 5.94
N GLU A 698 -4.64 15.80 7.05
CA GLU A 698 -4.67 14.59 7.88
C GLU A 698 -5.97 13.82 7.66
N ILE A 699 -5.88 12.56 7.24
CA ILE A 699 -7.06 11.70 6.96
C ILE A 699 -7.39 10.72 8.09
N ALA A 700 -6.35 10.33 8.84
CA ALA A 700 -6.45 9.49 10.03
C ALA A 700 -5.35 9.92 11.01
N PRO A 701 -5.39 9.50 12.29
CA PRO A 701 -4.42 9.93 13.28
C PRO A 701 -2.97 9.67 12.84
N ASN A 702 -2.19 10.73 12.72
CA ASN A 702 -0.80 10.71 12.24
C ASN A 702 -0.62 10.23 10.78
N ALA A 703 -1.69 10.22 9.98
CA ALA A 703 -1.65 9.97 8.54
C ALA A 703 -1.75 11.31 7.79
N ILE A 704 -0.62 12.01 7.72
CA ILE A 704 -0.49 13.35 7.13
C ILE A 704 -0.04 13.20 5.67
N VAL A 705 -0.78 13.80 4.75
CA VAL A 705 -0.52 13.77 3.31
C VAL A 705 0.66 14.67 2.97
N ASN A 706 1.61 14.13 2.20
CA ASN A 706 2.62 14.90 1.49
C ASN A 706 2.09 15.19 0.08
N GLY A 707 1.86 16.47 -0.21
CA GLY A 707 1.32 16.97 -1.47
C GLY A 707 2.29 16.83 -2.65
N ASN A 708 3.60 16.81 -2.39
CA ASN A 708 4.62 16.55 -3.40
C ASN A 708 4.71 15.06 -3.74
N LEU A 709 4.64 14.18 -2.73
CA LEU A 709 4.59 12.73 -2.93
C LEU A 709 3.38 12.34 -3.79
N THR A 710 2.24 13.00 -3.55
CA THR A 710 0.96 12.67 -4.21
C THR A 710 0.69 13.47 -5.49
N LEU A 711 1.65 14.28 -5.94
CA LEU A 711 1.44 15.27 -6.97
C LEU A 711 0.98 14.68 -8.32
N SER A 712 1.64 13.62 -8.79
CA SER A 712 1.32 12.97 -10.07
C SER A 712 -0.15 12.56 -10.13
N GLU A 713 -0.58 11.83 -9.10
CA GLU A 713 -1.93 11.28 -8.96
C GLU A 713 -2.99 12.37 -8.80
N ASN A 714 -2.69 13.40 -8.01
CA ASN A 714 -3.63 14.52 -7.81
C ASN A 714 -3.83 15.32 -9.11
N VAL A 715 -2.77 15.53 -9.90
CA VAL A 715 -2.87 16.15 -11.23
C VAL A 715 -3.70 15.27 -12.16
N ALA A 716 -3.49 13.95 -12.12
CA ALA A 716 -4.22 13.00 -12.94
C ALA A 716 -5.71 12.94 -12.61
N ASP A 717 -6.09 12.90 -11.33
CA ASP A 717 -7.48 12.94 -10.89
C ASP A 717 -8.21 14.22 -11.29
N ILE A 718 -7.58 15.37 -11.04
CA ILE A 718 -8.17 16.68 -11.37
C ILE A 718 -8.29 16.83 -12.89
N GLY A 719 -7.26 16.48 -13.66
CA GLY A 719 -7.31 16.53 -15.12
C GLY A 719 -8.36 15.58 -15.69
N GLY A 720 -8.43 14.35 -15.16
CA GLY A 720 -9.39 13.33 -15.57
C GLY A 720 -10.84 13.80 -15.41
N VAL A 721 -11.21 14.26 -14.21
CA VAL A 721 -12.56 14.79 -13.94
C VAL A 721 -12.84 16.04 -14.78
N ALA A 722 -11.84 16.93 -14.98
CA ALA A 722 -12.00 18.11 -15.81
C ALA A 722 -12.33 17.75 -17.27
N CYS A 723 -11.67 16.72 -17.82
CA CYS A 723 -11.92 16.24 -19.17
C CYS A 723 -13.32 15.64 -19.29
N VAL A 724 -13.72 14.79 -18.35
CA VAL A 724 -15.03 14.14 -18.42
C VAL A 724 -16.19 15.12 -18.21
N LEU A 725 -16.03 16.13 -17.34
CA LEU A 725 -17.04 17.19 -17.20
C LEU A 725 -17.22 18.02 -18.48
N GLU A 726 -16.20 18.10 -19.35
CA GLU A 726 -16.35 18.72 -20.67
C GLU A 726 -17.23 17.88 -21.60
N ILE A 727 -17.10 16.55 -21.57
CA ILE A 727 -18.00 15.63 -22.28
C ILE A 727 -19.44 15.79 -21.76
N MET A 728 -19.60 15.87 -20.43
CA MET A 728 -20.91 16.03 -19.80
C MET A 728 -21.67 17.27 -20.30
N LYS A 729 -20.97 18.37 -20.62
CA LYS A 729 -21.61 19.59 -21.19
C LYS A 729 -22.21 19.39 -22.57
N GLU A 730 -21.70 18.43 -23.33
CA GLU A 730 -22.22 18.08 -24.66
C GLU A 730 -23.46 17.17 -24.57
N ILE A 731 -23.75 16.59 -23.39
CA ILE A 731 -24.94 15.74 -23.17
C ILE A 731 -26.17 16.62 -22.89
N PRO A 732 -27.26 16.51 -23.70
CA PRO A 732 -28.48 17.26 -23.46
C PRO A 732 -29.14 16.89 -22.12
N ASN A 733 -29.34 17.89 -21.25
CA ASN A 733 -29.89 17.70 -19.90
C ASN A 733 -29.12 16.68 -19.05
N ALA A 734 -27.80 16.70 -19.12
CA ALA A 734 -26.91 15.79 -18.38
C ALA A 734 -27.26 15.73 -16.88
N ASP A 735 -27.31 14.52 -16.32
CA ASP A 735 -27.46 14.30 -14.89
C ASP A 735 -26.09 14.38 -14.18
N TYR A 736 -25.68 15.60 -13.83
CA TYR A 736 -24.44 15.84 -13.08
C TYR A 736 -24.44 15.20 -11.68
N LYS A 737 -25.61 15.02 -11.07
CA LYS A 737 -25.72 14.35 -9.78
C LYS A 737 -25.33 12.87 -9.92
N ALA A 738 -25.82 12.19 -10.96
CA ALA A 738 -25.44 10.80 -11.25
C ALA A 738 -23.93 10.64 -11.49
N PHE A 739 -23.30 11.62 -12.18
CA PHE A 739 -21.85 11.66 -12.37
C PHE A 739 -21.09 11.79 -11.04
N PHE A 740 -21.37 12.83 -10.23
CA PHE A 740 -20.64 13.08 -8.99
C PHE A 740 -20.83 11.97 -7.96
N GLU A 741 -22.05 11.41 -7.84
CA GLU A 741 -22.30 10.29 -6.94
C GLU A 741 -21.59 9.01 -7.40
N SER A 742 -21.49 8.74 -8.71
CA SER A 742 -20.71 7.59 -9.21
C SER A 742 -19.22 7.79 -8.90
N ASN A 743 -18.68 8.98 -9.18
CA ASN A 743 -17.28 9.32 -8.89
C ASN A 743 -16.93 9.20 -7.40
N GLY A 744 -17.79 9.69 -6.50
CA GLY A 744 -17.55 9.54 -5.07
C GLY A 744 -17.70 8.11 -4.54
N ARG A 745 -18.47 7.23 -5.23
CA ARG A 745 -18.64 5.81 -4.84
C ARG A 745 -17.47 4.93 -5.26
N ILE A 746 -16.84 5.19 -6.40
CA ILE A 746 -15.66 4.40 -6.82
C ILE A 746 -14.49 4.57 -5.84
N TRP A 747 -14.41 5.70 -5.14
CA TRP A 747 -13.40 5.96 -4.12
C TRP A 747 -13.75 5.50 -2.71
N ARG A 748 -14.81 4.70 -2.50
CA ARG A 748 -15.09 4.13 -1.18
C ARG A 748 -13.88 3.34 -0.68
N TYR A 749 -13.43 3.65 0.54
CA TYR A 749 -12.36 2.97 1.23
C TYR A 749 -12.48 3.15 2.75
N THR A 750 -12.14 2.11 3.49
CA THR A 750 -11.97 2.13 4.94
C THR A 750 -10.78 1.25 5.32
N ALA A 751 -10.03 1.60 6.36
CA ALA A 751 -8.83 0.85 6.75
C ALA A 751 -8.52 0.91 8.24
N THR A 752 -7.57 0.08 8.67
CA THR A 752 -6.98 0.20 10.01
C THR A 752 -6.21 1.51 10.12
N PRO A 753 -6.07 2.09 11.34
CA PRO A 753 -5.23 3.27 11.53
C PRO A 753 -3.78 3.08 11.05
N LYS A 754 -3.22 1.89 11.22
CA LYS A 754 -1.86 1.54 10.76
C LYS A 754 -1.76 1.52 9.24
N MET A 755 -2.79 1.06 8.54
CA MET A 755 -2.83 1.10 7.09
C MET A 755 -2.94 2.54 6.55
N TYR A 756 -3.73 3.43 7.17
CA TYR A 756 -3.73 4.84 6.77
C TYR A 756 -2.37 5.51 6.97
N GLN A 757 -1.69 5.22 8.08
CA GLN A 757 -0.32 5.71 8.33
C GLN A 757 0.66 5.19 7.27
N LEU A 758 0.55 3.91 6.91
CA LEU A 758 1.35 3.30 5.84
C LEU A 758 1.15 4.02 4.51
N LEU A 759 -0.10 4.18 4.08
CA LEU A 759 -0.43 4.84 2.82
C LEU A 759 0.08 6.28 2.79
N ALA A 760 -0.19 7.07 3.84
CA ALA A 760 0.28 8.46 3.91
C ALA A 760 1.82 8.59 3.87
N GLN A 761 2.54 7.56 4.31
CA GLN A 761 4.00 7.59 4.38
C GLN A 761 4.68 7.26 3.04
N GLN A 762 4.07 6.42 2.19
CA GLN A 762 4.77 5.84 1.02
C GLN A 762 3.94 5.72 -0.26
N ASP A 763 2.61 5.82 -0.21
CA ASP A 763 1.78 5.75 -1.41
C ASP A 763 1.82 7.09 -2.16
N THR A 764 1.96 7.04 -3.49
CA THR A 764 1.86 8.21 -4.36
C THR A 764 0.41 8.64 -4.57
N HIS A 765 -0.57 7.83 -4.22
CA HIS A 765 -1.96 8.23 -4.28
C HIS A 765 -2.35 8.99 -3.01
N ALA A 766 -3.07 10.10 -3.17
CA ALA A 766 -3.74 10.72 -2.03
C ALA A 766 -4.77 9.73 -1.45
N PRO A 767 -5.04 9.79 -0.13
CA PRO A 767 -6.12 9.03 0.47
C PRO A 767 -7.44 9.18 -0.27
N TYR A 768 -8.15 8.07 -0.44
CA TYR A 768 -9.37 7.94 -1.24
C TYR A 768 -10.43 9.04 -1.02
N LYS A 769 -10.73 9.40 0.23
CA LYS A 769 -11.65 10.51 0.55
C LYS A 769 -11.22 11.84 -0.08
N LEU A 770 -9.91 12.10 -0.16
CA LEU A 770 -9.37 13.30 -0.79
C LEU A 770 -9.40 13.21 -2.31
N ARG A 771 -9.19 12.02 -2.90
CA ARG A 771 -9.41 11.78 -4.35
C ARG A 771 -10.85 12.04 -4.78
N SER A 772 -11.81 11.96 -3.86
CA SER A 772 -13.18 12.43 -4.06
C SER A 772 -13.31 13.94 -3.80
N ASN A 773 -13.21 14.35 -2.53
CA ASN A 773 -13.62 15.70 -2.11
C ASN A 773 -12.72 16.82 -2.64
N MET A 774 -11.40 16.61 -2.66
CA MET A 774 -10.45 17.64 -3.08
C MET A 774 -10.45 17.83 -4.60
N VAL A 775 -10.88 16.82 -5.36
CA VAL A 775 -11.01 16.89 -6.81
C VAL A 775 -12.26 17.67 -7.20
N ILE A 776 -13.45 17.22 -6.79
CA ILE A 776 -14.73 17.76 -7.26
C ILE A 776 -14.95 19.23 -6.90
N ARG A 777 -14.37 19.70 -5.77
CA ARG A 777 -14.49 21.09 -5.31
C ARG A 777 -13.75 22.11 -6.20
N ASN A 778 -12.98 21.67 -7.19
CA ASN A 778 -12.37 22.56 -8.19
C ASN A 778 -13.32 22.95 -9.33
N PHE A 779 -14.48 22.29 -9.48
CA PHE A 779 -15.35 22.41 -10.64
C PHE A 779 -16.65 23.12 -10.33
N GLN A 780 -17.01 24.14 -11.11
CA GLN A 780 -18.22 24.95 -10.89
C GLN A 780 -19.50 24.09 -11.00
N GLU A 781 -19.48 23.07 -11.84
CA GLU A 781 -20.55 22.10 -12.05
C GLU A 781 -20.97 21.43 -10.73
N PHE A 782 -20.03 21.18 -9.81
CA PHE A 782 -20.33 20.66 -8.47
C PHE A 782 -21.09 21.69 -7.62
N TYR A 783 -20.68 22.96 -7.66
CA TYR A 783 -21.35 24.05 -6.94
C TYR A 783 -22.76 24.27 -7.45
N ASP A 784 -22.96 24.22 -8.77
CA ASP A 784 -24.26 24.41 -9.40
C ASP A 784 -25.20 23.23 -9.11
N THR A 785 -24.68 22.00 -9.12
CA THR A 785 -25.45 20.77 -8.85
C THR A 785 -25.97 20.72 -7.41
N TYR A 786 -25.13 21.07 -6.43
CA TYR A 786 -25.43 20.94 -5.01
C TYR A 786 -25.70 22.27 -4.30
N ASN A 787 -25.71 23.38 -5.04
CA ASN A 787 -25.88 24.73 -4.53
C ASN A 787 -24.90 25.07 -3.39
N ILE A 788 -23.60 24.86 -3.63
CA ILE A 788 -22.53 25.10 -2.66
C ILE A 788 -22.29 26.61 -2.51
N GLN A 789 -22.25 27.09 -1.27
CA GLN A 789 -22.12 28.49 -0.87
C GLN A 789 -20.82 28.71 -0.06
N PRO A 790 -20.32 29.96 0.06
CA PRO A 790 -19.07 30.27 0.78
C PRO A 790 -18.99 29.78 2.24
N GLU A 791 -20.13 29.59 2.90
CA GLU A 791 -20.22 29.06 4.27
C GLU A 791 -20.06 27.54 4.38
N ASP A 792 -20.23 26.81 3.28
CA ASP A 792 -20.16 25.34 3.24
C ASP A 792 -18.70 24.86 3.28
N LYS A 793 -18.41 23.72 3.94
CA LYS A 793 -17.01 23.24 4.07
C LYS A 793 -16.41 22.73 2.77
N MET A 794 -17.25 22.25 1.84
CA MET A 794 -16.81 21.84 0.50
C MET A 794 -16.49 23.05 -0.40
N TYR A 795 -16.80 24.28 0.01
CA TYR A 795 -16.49 25.48 -0.77
C TYR A 795 -14.97 25.72 -0.85
N LEU A 796 -14.47 25.86 -2.06
CA LEU A 796 -13.14 26.39 -2.35
C LEU A 796 -13.31 27.72 -3.10
N PRO A 797 -12.73 28.83 -2.60
CA PRO A 797 -12.77 30.11 -3.30
C PRO A 797 -12.27 29.95 -4.75
N PRO A 798 -12.91 30.58 -5.75
CA PRO A 798 -12.53 30.43 -7.15
C PRO A 798 -11.03 30.62 -7.43
N GLU A 799 -10.37 31.55 -6.74
CA GLU A 799 -8.94 31.84 -6.85
C GLU A 799 -8.02 30.76 -6.26
N LYS A 800 -8.56 29.85 -5.45
CA LYS A 800 -7.85 28.68 -4.90
C LYS A 800 -8.13 27.39 -5.65
N ARG A 801 -9.08 27.39 -6.60
CA ARG A 801 -9.36 26.21 -7.42
C ARG A 801 -8.22 26.02 -8.41
N VAL A 802 -7.72 24.79 -8.50
CA VAL A 802 -6.58 24.44 -9.35
C VAL A 802 -7.04 23.88 -10.68
N SER A 803 -6.32 24.23 -11.75
CA SER A 803 -6.56 23.71 -13.10
C SER A 803 -5.26 23.70 -13.90
N VAL A 804 -4.94 22.52 -14.42
CA VAL A 804 -3.76 22.27 -15.25
C VAL A 804 -4.17 22.06 -16.70
N TRP A 805 -4.88 20.96 -16.99
CA TRP A 805 -5.18 20.44 -18.33
C TRP A 805 -6.60 20.70 -18.81
#